data_AF-A0A522GEK0-F1
#
_entry.id   AF-A0A522GEK0-F1
#
_cell.length_a   1.000
_cell.length_b   1.000
_cell.length_c   1.000
_cell.angle_alpha   90.00
_cell.angle_beta   90.00
_cell.angle_gamma   90.00
#
_symmetry.space_group_name_H-M   'P 1'
#
loop_
_entity.id
_entity.type
_entity.pdbx_description
1 polymer ?
#
loop_
_entity_poly.entity_id
_entity_poly.type
_entity_poly.pdbx_seq_one_letter_code
_entity_poly.pdbx_strand_id
1 'polypeptide(L)'
;MKKKSILQYLLLVLSIILVSCSQSDPGFKIQSKEIVIEISNDFSTDIHWLPSEDHSIMAFDTSVQQGIVVNGKRCLKFIIDGSKFSQKQITDPEFGKGLEANITGIYSHGDLQIERQTRIFLPDKYPSVALFRTSYSNLGSGNIHIDSVFSQRLLLNRQLAEPSEYPYKFATFQGGINDWGRDYALIWLEPGFRQDNFQGMHHTKRNDIMGGGMPFIDIWGKTMGVAITHLEKKPQWLSLPVQVQQDSTVDVGILEKTDDKLGLKEWLKPGESVQTVLSAVIFHKLDFYDALQTYGSLLGCRGINIMKTSPKEAYEPYWKGWGFGMNFTLDMFYKVLPELKEMGINIANLDMGWFEYYGDWNVSKTKGKFPNGENDVVTFVEKIHKQGFKTNLYFYPFGVSPESKLAKERPDLLVQNEDGSYPTDSRKVYQLCPAYEPALNYIRDLVIKFTGKWGYDGLYTDTRGLAAVPPCFNMAHHHKSPLESFQEVPQAFKVVYETLQNYNKNAFQEVCICATAHSPYNMPYYQIASSSDPVNLFQVRRRIKVEKAIHGPTFCVGDCYQVPKDEWDGYSVDQAFESAMGTGAQVTTFYKDLDSAQLKEWEKWIPKYRKMELSSAEYLNLYDIAFDKPEIHVVKKGS
;
A
#
# COMPACT_ATOMS: atom_id res chain seq x y z
N MET A 1 -38.87 -61.21 -28.56
CA MET A 1 -38.21 -61.55 -27.27
C MET A 1 -36.70 -61.49 -27.41
N LYS A 2 -36.04 -60.49 -26.82
CA LYS A 2 -34.96 -60.69 -25.82
C LYS A 2 -34.39 -59.33 -25.41
N LYS A 3 -34.78 -58.94 -24.19
CA LYS A 3 -34.24 -57.88 -23.34
C LYS A 3 -32.73 -58.08 -23.12
N LYS A 4 -31.87 -57.69 -24.06
CA LYS A 4 -30.40 -57.80 -23.87
C LYS A 4 -29.59 -56.63 -24.47
N SER A 5 -30.17 -55.46 -24.70
CA SER A 5 -29.43 -54.31 -25.25
C SER A 5 -29.39 -53.05 -24.37
N ILE A 6 -30.26 -52.92 -23.36
CA ILE A 6 -30.32 -51.72 -22.52
C ILE A 6 -29.36 -51.77 -21.32
N LEU A 7 -29.05 -52.97 -20.81
CA LEU A 7 -28.16 -53.12 -19.64
C LEU A 7 -26.67 -52.90 -19.98
N GLN A 8 -26.25 -53.15 -21.23
CA GLN A 8 -24.87 -52.88 -21.67
C GLN A 8 -24.63 -51.39 -21.97
N TYR A 9 -25.66 -50.63 -22.37
CA TYR A 9 -25.54 -49.18 -22.53
C TYR A 9 -25.58 -48.44 -21.19
N LEU A 10 -26.33 -48.93 -20.19
CA LEU A 10 -26.34 -48.35 -18.85
C LEU A 10 -25.01 -48.58 -18.09
N LEU A 11 -24.33 -49.71 -18.31
CA LEU A 11 -23.01 -49.99 -17.72
C LEU A 11 -21.87 -49.19 -18.37
N LEU A 12 -22.01 -48.80 -19.65
CA LEU A 12 -21.04 -47.96 -20.35
C LEU A 12 -21.22 -46.46 -20.02
N VAL A 13 -22.43 -46.03 -19.65
CA VAL A 13 -22.72 -44.65 -19.21
C VAL A 13 -22.42 -44.45 -17.71
N LEU A 14 -22.48 -45.50 -16.88
CA LEU A 14 -22.02 -45.42 -15.48
C LEU A 14 -20.49 -45.44 -15.31
N SER A 15 -19.73 -45.79 -16.35
CA SER A 15 -18.25 -45.83 -16.30
C SER A 15 -17.58 -44.58 -16.89
N ILE A 16 -18.36 -43.58 -17.32
CA ILE A 16 -17.87 -42.30 -17.87
C ILE A 16 -18.25 -41.10 -16.97
N ILE A 17 -18.87 -41.33 -15.81
CA ILE A 17 -19.04 -40.32 -14.73
C ILE A 17 -18.05 -40.59 -13.58
N LEU A 18 -16.82 -40.93 -13.94
CA LEU A 18 -15.65 -40.89 -13.06
C LEU A 18 -14.54 -40.10 -13.76
N VAL A 19 -14.89 -38.90 -14.24
CA VAL A 19 -13.90 -37.87 -14.54
C VAL A 19 -13.44 -37.32 -13.19
N SER A 20 -12.39 -37.96 -12.67
CA SER A 20 -11.30 -37.35 -11.91
C SER A 20 -11.67 -36.21 -10.95
N CYS A 21 -12.37 -36.53 -9.86
CA CYS A 21 -11.87 -36.07 -8.56
C CYS A 21 -10.63 -36.92 -8.27
N SER A 22 -9.45 -36.50 -8.71
CA SER A 22 -8.24 -36.94 -8.05
C SER A 22 -8.21 -36.22 -6.69
N GLN A 23 -8.98 -36.72 -5.73
CA GLN A 23 -8.61 -36.56 -4.34
C GLN A 23 -7.30 -37.36 -4.19
N SER A 24 -6.18 -36.69 -4.45
CA SER A 24 -4.90 -37.09 -3.90
C SER A 24 -5.12 -37.20 -2.39
N ASP A 25 -5.01 -38.40 -1.85
CA ASP A 25 -5.07 -38.63 -0.40
C ASP A 25 -4.13 -37.61 0.26
N PRO A 26 -4.64 -36.64 1.05
CA PRO A 26 -3.77 -35.62 1.62
C PRO A 26 -2.80 -36.30 2.58
N GLY A 27 -1.53 -36.32 2.20
CA GLY A 27 -0.48 -37.01 2.95
C GLY A 27 -0.25 -36.36 4.32
N PHE A 28 -0.44 -35.04 4.42
CA PHE A 28 -0.19 -34.25 5.61
C PHE A 28 -1.31 -33.21 5.82
N LYS A 29 -1.76 -33.04 7.06
CA LYS A 29 -2.82 -32.11 7.43
C LYS A 29 -2.40 -31.25 8.62
N ILE A 30 -2.50 -29.94 8.46
CA ILE A 30 -2.20 -28.93 9.48
C ILE A 30 -3.49 -28.18 9.76
N GLN A 31 -3.91 -28.10 11.02
CA GLN A 31 -5.23 -27.55 11.36
C GLN A 31 -5.16 -26.66 12.60
N SER A 32 -5.69 -25.44 12.48
CA SER A 32 -5.96 -24.53 13.59
C SER A 32 -7.47 -24.45 13.85
N LYS A 33 -7.91 -23.43 14.60
CA LYS A 33 -9.32 -23.17 14.89
C LYS A 33 -10.14 -22.87 13.64
N GLU A 34 -9.59 -22.14 12.67
CA GLU A 34 -10.33 -21.66 11.49
C GLU A 34 -9.69 -22.03 10.16
N ILE A 35 -8.47 -22.56 10.14
CA ILE A 35 -7.77 -22.91 8.90
C ILE A 35 -7.38 -24.39 8.92
N VAL A 36 -7.61 -25.05 7.80
CA VAL A 36 -7.06 -26.37 7.47
C VAL A 36 -6.17 -26.23 6.25
N ILE A 37 -4.96 -26.75 6.31
CA ILE A 37 -4.03 -26.85 5.20
C ILE A 37 -3.76 -28.32 4.94
N GLU A 38 -4.08 -28.79 3.74
CA GLU A 38 -3.85 -30.16 3.30
C GLU A 38 -2.73 -30.17 2.26
N ILE A 39 -1.74 -31.02 2.46
CA ILE A 39 -0.54 -31.08 1.61
C ILE A 39 -0.38 -32.51 1.11
N SER A 40 -0.37 -32.67 -0.21
CA SER A 40 -0.15 -33.96 -0.87
C SER A 40 1.34 -34.32 -0.92
N ASN A 41 1.65 -35.58 -1.18
CA ASN A 41 3.03 -36.09 -1.21
C ASN A 41 3.95 -35.40 -2.24
N ASP A 42 3.38 -34.75 -3.26
CA ASP A 42 4.11 -33.95 -4.26
C ASP A 42 4.18 -32.44 -3.93
N PHE A 43 3.87 -32.08 -2.69
CA PHE A 43 3.86 -30.72 -2.14
C PHE A 43 2.74 -29.80 -2.64
N SER A 44 1.78 -30.29 -3.43
CA SER A 44 0.60 -29.48 -3.75
C SER A 44 -0.19 -29.19 -2.47
N THR A 45 -0.54 -27.93 -2.26
CA THR A 45 -1.14 -27.44 -1.03
C THR A 45 -2.55 -26.92 -1.31
N ASP A 46 -3.52 -27.36 -0.53
CA ASP A 46 -4.88 -26.82 -0.47
C ASP A 46 -5.12 -26.14 0.88
N ILE A 47 -5.81 -25.00 0.87
CA ILE A 47 -6.04 -24.17 2.06
C ILE A 47 -7.54 -23.92 2.18
N HIS A 48 -8.13 -24.36 3.28
CA HIS A 48 -9.54 -24.18 3.58
C HIS A 48 -9.71 -23.26 4.79
N TRP A 49 -10.63 -22.31 4.68
CA TRP A 49 -11.08 -21.49 5.79
C TRP A 49 -12.42 -22.03 6.31
N LEU A 50 -12.39 -22.67 7.48
CA LEU A 50 -13.54 -23.37 8.07
C LEU A 50 -14.81 -22.50 8.20
N PRO A 51 -14.73 -21.19 8.53
CA PRO A 51 -15.89 -20.30 8.58
C PRO A 51 -16.60 -20.05 7.23
N SER A 52 -16.03 -20.46 6.09
CA SER A 52 -16.76 -20.44 4.80
C SER A 52 -17.66 -21.65 4.62
N GLU A 53 -17.54 -22.68 5.46
CA GLU A 53 -18.24 -23.97 5.29
C GLU A 53 -18.04 -24.49 3.85
N ASP A 54 -19.12 -24.93 3.19
CA ASP A 54 -19.10 -25.44 1.82
C ASP A 54 -19.06 -24.33 0.74
N HIS A 55 -18.98 -23.06 1.14
CA HIS A 55 -19.01 -21.90 0.25
C HIS A 55 -17.63 -21.26 0.04
N SER A 56 -16.60 -22.10 -0.13
CA SER A 56 -15.25 -21.61 -0.39
C SER A 56 -15.05 -21.12 -1.83
N ILE A 57 -14.30 -20.04 -2.00
CA ILE A 57 -13.86 -19.54 -3.32
C ILE A 57 -12.50 -20.11 -3.74
N MET A 58 -11.85 -20.88 -2.88
CA MET A 58 -10.54 -21.50 -3.11
C MET A 58 -10.69 -22.66 -4.10
N ALA A 59 -10.02 -22.57 -5.24
CA ALA A 59 -9.94 -23.65 -6.21
C ALA A 59 -8.58 -24.37 -6.10
N PHE A 60 -8.58 -25.67 -6.41
CA PHE A 60 -7.39 -26.50 -6.34
C PHE A 60 -6.95 -26.93 -7.75
N ASP A 61 -5.70 -26.62 -8.11
CA ASP A 61 -5.01 -27.15 -9.27
C ASP A 61 -3.53 -27.37 -8.95
N THR A 62 -3.03 -28.60 -9.14
CA THR A 62 -1.61 -28.95 -8.99
C THR A 62 -0.68 -28.18 -9.92
N SER A 63 -1.21 -27.60 -11.01
CA SER A 63 -0.47 -26.75 -11.95
C SER A 63 -0.36 -25.28 -11.47
N VAL A 64 -1.19 -24.86 -10.51
CA VAL A 64 -1.21 -23.50 -9.95
C VAL A 64 -0.81 -23.56 -8.47
N GLN A 65 0.48 -23.76 -8.24
CA GLN A 65 1.07 -23.92 -6.90
C GLN A 65 2.27 -23.00 -6.73
N GLN A 66 2.66 -22.76 -5.47
CA GLN A 66 3.96 -22.20 -5.11
C GLN A 66 5.10 -23.02 -5.73
N GLY A 67 6.20 -22.36 -6.07
CA GLY A 67 7.36 -23.05 -6.62
C GLY A 67 8.42 -22.10 -7.16
N ILE A 68 9.46 -22.70 -7.75
CA ILE A 68 10.61 -21.99 -8.29
C ILE A 68 10.77 -22.32 -9.77
N VAL A 69 11.14 -21.32 -10.57
CA VAL A 69 11.53 -21.49 -11.98
C VAL A 69 13.04 -21.40 -12.02
N VAL A 70 13.68 -22.45 -12.54
CA VAL A 70 15.13 -22.59 -12.60
C VAL A 70 15.55 -23.02 -13.99
N ASN A 71 16.50 -22.31 -14.61
CA ASN A 71 16.98 -22.57 -15.97
C ASN A 71 15.81 -22.70 -16.99
N GLY A 72 14.79 -21.84 -16.88
CA GLY A 72 13.57 -21.87 -17.69
C GLY A 72 12.58 -22.97 -17.33
N LYS A 73 12.86 -23.78 -16.30
CA LYS A 73 12.05 -24.94 -15.90
C LYS A 73 11.29 -24.69 -14.61
N ARG A 74 9.97 -24.87 -14.66
CA ARG A 74 9.09 -24.77 -13.48
C ARG A 74 9.20 -26.03 -12.61
N CYS A 75 9.66 -25.86 -11.38
CA CYS A 75 9.80 -26.91 -10.37
C CYS A 75 8.62 -26.81 -9.38
N LEU A 76 7.65 -27.73 -9.48
CA LEU A 76 6.42 -27.73 -8.66
C LEU A 76 6.25 -28.98 -7.79
N LYS A 77 6.56 -30.17 -8.34
CA LYS A 77 6.28 -31.47 -7.72
C LYS A 77 7.45 -31.90 -6.84
N PHE A 78 7.55 -31.33 -5.64
CA PHE A 78 8.58 -31.69 -4.66
C PHE A 78 8.09 -32.92 -3.88
N ILE A 79 8.82 -34.02 -3.90
CA ILE A 79 8.44 -35.21 -3.13
C ILE A 79 8.78 -34.98 -1.66
N ILE A 80 7.78 -35.02 -0.80
CA ILE A 80 7.93 -34.77 0.64
C ILE A 80 8.75 -35.89 1.29
N ASP A 81 9.73 -35.49 2.10
CA ASP A 81 10.40 -36.38 3.06
C ASP A 81 9.56 -36.41 4.35
N GLY A 82 8.71 -37.43 4.49
CA GLY A 82 7.83 -37.58 5.65
C GLY A 82 8.57 -37.67 6.99
N SER A 83 9.85 -38.05 6.99
CA SER A 83 10.67 -38.05 8.22
C SER A 83 11.06 -36.64 8.68
N LYS A 84 11.01 -35.65 7.78
CA LYS A 84 11.27 -34.23 8.04
C LYS A 84 9.99 -33.41 8.21
N PHE A 85 8.82 -34.03 8.19
CA PHE A 85 7.57 -33.38 8.57
C PHE A 85 7.50 -33.24 10.09
N SER A 86 7.19 -32.04 10.58
CA SER A 86 6.93 -31.81 11.99
C SER A 86 5.81 -30.79 12.18
N GLN A 87 5.05 -30.96 13.26
CA GLN A 87 4.02 -30.03 13.68
C GLN A 87 4.04 -29.91 15.20
N LYS A 88 4.05 -28.69 15.73
CA LYS A 88 4.14 -28.42 17.17
C LYS A 88 3.52 -27.07 17.54
N GLN A 89 2.94 -26.99 18.73
CA GLN A 89 2.59 -25.71 19.32
C GLN A 89 3.87 -25.00 19.78
N ILE A 90 4.04 -23.74 19.40
CA ILE A 90 5.19 -22.92 19.82
C ILE A 90 4.71 -21.56 20.31
N THR A 91 5.66 -20.78 20.84
CA THR A 91 5.52 -19.33 20.97
C THR A 91 6.54 -18.70 20.02
N ASP A 92 6.07 -18.20 18.89
CA ASP A 92 6.85 -17.43 17.93
C ASP A 92 7.22 -16.07 18.54
N PRO A 93 8.47 -15.61 18.39
CA PRO A 93 8.92 -14.36 19.01
C PRO A 93 8.21 -13.10 18.49
N GLU A 94 7.67 -13.12 17.28
CA GLU A 94 6.99 -11.96 16.67
C GLU A 94 5.47 -12.14 16.69
N PHE A 95 4.98 -13.34 16.40
CA PHE A 95 3.55 -13.62 16.21
C PHE A 95 2.86 -14.28 17.41
N GLY A 96 3.60 -14.60 18.47
CA GLY A 96 3.07 -15.18 19.70
C GLY A 96 2.76 -16.67 19.59
N LYS A 97 1.80 -17.16 20.38
CA LYS A 97 1.44 -18.58 20.38
C LYS A 97 0.77 -19.00 19.07
N GLY A 98 1.08 -20.20 18.60
CA GLY A 98 0.47 -20.76 17.41
C GLY A 98 1.01 -22.14 17.06
N LEU A 99 0.40 -22.72 16.04
CA LEU A 99 0.80 -24.01 15.49
C LEU A 99 1.84 -23.78 14.38
N GLU A 100 3.04 -24.35 14.56
CA GLU A 100 4.07 -24.38 13.52
C GLU A 100 4.11 -25.76 12.88
N ALA A 101 4.19 -25.79 11.55
CA ALA A 101 4.55 -26.97 10.79
C ALA A 101 5.76 -26.69 9.89
N ASN A 102 6.68 -27.64 9.82
CA ASN A 102 7.84 -27.58 8.92
C ASN A 102 7.78 -28.80 7.99
N ILE A 103 7.85 -28.56 6.69
CA ILE A 103 7.81 -29.61 5.66
C ILE A 103 9.01 -29.45 4.75
N THR A 104 9.64 -30.57 4.39
CA THR A 104 10.75 -30.61 3.44
C THR A 104 10.42 -31.54 2.29
N GLY A 105 10.76 -31.14 1.06
CA GLY A 105 10.59 -31.98 -0.12
C GLY A 105 11.68 -31.74 -1.14
N ILE A 106 11.89 -32.71 -2.03
CA ILE A 106 12.95 -32.67 -3.03
C ILE A 106 12.35 -32.75 -4.42
N TYR A 107 12.76 -31.83 -5.28
CA TYR A 107 12.53 -31.89 -6.72
C TYR A 107 13.77 -32.48 -7.38
N SER A 108 13.60 -33.56 -8.13
CA SER A 108 14.68 -34.22 -8.88
C SER A 108 14.30 -34.39 -10.34
N HIS A 109 15.11 -33.85 -11.25
CA HIS A 109 14.98 -34.11 -12.67
C HIS A 109 16.31 -33.96 -13.41
N GLY A 110 16.84 -35.07 -13.93
CA GLY A 110 18.19 -35.09 -14.47
C GLY A 110 19.20 -34.72 -13.37
N ASP A 111 20.10 -33.79 -13.68
CA ASP A 111 21.10 -33.27 -12.73
C ASP A 111 20.55 -32.20 -11.77
N LEU A 112 19.32 -31.72 -12.00
CA LEU A 112 18.69 -30.71 -11.15
C LEU A 112 18.10 -31.39 -9.90
N GLN A 113 18.68 -31.08 -8.74
CA GLN A 113 18.16 -31.46 -7.43
C GLN A 113 17.98 -30.21 -6.56
N ILE A 114 16.75 -29.94 -6.16
CA ILE A 114 16.40 -28.78 -5.34
C ILE A 114 15.64 -29.26 -4.10
N GLU A 115 16.11 -28.88 -2.91
CA GLU A 115 15.33 -29.02 -1.69
C GLU A 115 14.43 -27.80 -1.51
N ARG A 116 13.16 -28.02 -1.17
CA ARG A 116 12.23 -27.01 -0.68
C ARG A 116 11.94 -27.27 0.79
N GLN A 117 12.21 -26.29 1.65
CA GLN A 117 11.77 -26.31 3.05
C GLN A 117 10.73 -25.21 3.25
N THR A 118 9.54 -25.57 3.70
CA THR A 118 8.47 -24.59 3.97
C THR A 118 8.09 -24.64 5.44
N ARG A 119 8.16 -23.48 6.09
CA ARG A 119 7.59 -23.22 7.41
C ARG A 119 6.19 -22.64 7.22
N ILE A 120 5.21 -23.26 7.87
CA ILE A 120 3.82 -22.79 7.96
C ILE A 120 3.54 -22.46 9.42
N PHE A 121 2.98 -21.29 9.68
CA PHE A 121 2.61 -20.88 11.03
C PHE A 121 1.17 -20.35 11.08
N LEU A 122 0.36 -20.93 11.97
CA LEU A 122 -1.02 -20.55 12.24
C LEU A 122 -1.10 -19.90 13.63
N PRO A 123 -1.02 -18.54 13.72
CA PRO A 123 -1.04 -17.83 15.00
C PRO A 123 -2.40 -17.88 15.70
N ASP A 124 -2.42 -18.24 16.98
CA ASP A 124 -3.66 -18.33 17.78
C ASP A 124 -4.41 -16.99 17.86
N LYS A 125 -3.65 -15.89 17.89
CA LYS A 125 -4.18 -14.51 17.96
C LYS A 125 -4.89 -14.09 16.67
N TYR A 126 -4.54 -14.68 15.53
CA TYR A 126 -5.09 -14.34 14.22
C TYR A 126 -5.61 -15.61 13.55
N PRO A 127 -6.78 -16.13 13.97
CA PRO A 127 -7.23 -17.47 13.56
C PRO A 127 -7.50 -17.60 12.06
N SER A 128 -7.81 -16.48 11.38
CA SER A 128 -8.02 -16.42 9.92
C SER A 128 -6.74 -16.18 9.11
N VAL A 129 -5.56 -16.29 9.72
CA VAL A 129 -4.26 -16.03 9.08
C VAL A 129 -3.42 -17.31 9.01
N ALA A 130 -2.81 -17.54 7.84
CA ALA A 130 -1.73 -18.50 7.66
C ALA A 130 -0.47 -17.80 7.15
N LEU A 131 0.66 -18.04 7.81
CA LEU A 131 1.96 -17.47 7.45
C LEU A 131 2.85 -18.53 6.80
N PHE A 132 3.57 -18.16 5.74
CA PHE A 132 4.44 -19.06 4.99
C PHE A 132 5.83 -18.45 4.81
N ARG A 133 6.86 -19.28 4.96
CA ARG A 133 8.21 -18.93 4.53
C ARG A 133 8.91 -20.14 3.96
N THR A 134 9.45 -20.00 2.76
CA THR A 134 10.06 -21.11 2.03
C THR A 134 11.53 -20.82 1.76
N SER A 135 12.39 -21.84 1.86
CA SER A 135 13.75 -21.81 1.31
C SER A 135 13.90 -22.86 0.22
N TYR A 136 14.71 -22.52 -0.78
CA TYR A 136 15.12 -23.43 -1.85
C TYR A 136 16.64 -23.59 -1.79
N SER A 137 17.12 -24.83 -1.77
CA SER A 137 18.56 -25.16 -1.70
C SER A 137 18.96 -25.98 -2.91
N ASN A 138 20.08 -25.63 -3.54
CA ASN A 138 20.64 -26.42 -4.63
C ASN A 138 21.40 -27.64 -4.06
N LEU A 139 20.84 -28.83 -4.23
CA LEU A 139 21.46 -30.10 -3.84
C LEU A 139 22.26 -30.75 -4.99
N GLY A 140 22.15 -30.20 -6.20
CA GLY A 140 22.88 -30.67 -7.37
C GLY A 140 24.37 -30.33 -7.32
N SER A 141 25.11 -30.79 -8.31
CA SER A 141 26.56 -30.57 -8.45
C SER A 141 26.93 -29.34 -9.29
N GLY A 142 25.97 -28.76 -10.03
CA GLY A 142 26.17 -27.58 -10.87
C GLY A 142 25.52 -26.33 -10.32
N ASN A 143 25.95 -25.16 -10.79
CA ASN A 143 25.25 -23.90 -10.51
C ASN A 143 23.89 -23.89 -11.21
N ILE A 144 22.89 -23.28 -10.56
CA ILE A 144 21.56 -23.12 -11.13
C ILE A 144 21.17 -21.64 -11.18
N HIS A 145 20.52 -21.24 -12.28
CA HIS A 145 19.96 -19.90 -12.46
C HIS A 145 18.51 -19.90 -12.00
N ILE A 146 18.16 -19.01 -11.08
CA ILE A 146 16.79 -18.80 -10.62
C ILE A 146 16.17 -17.73 -11.51
N ASP A 147 15.14 -18.08 -12.28
CA ASP A 147 14.39 -17.10 -13.09
C ASP A 147 13.37 -16.34 -12.23
N SER A 148 12.65 -17.06 -11.36
CA SER A 148 11.62 -16.49 -10.48
C SER A 148 11.15 -17.46 -9.41
N VAL A 149 10.47 -16.94 -8.38
CA VAL A 149 9.86 -17.72 -7.31
C VAL A 149 8.44 -17.23 -7.07
N PHE A 150 7.46 -18.14 -7.06
CA PHE A 150 6.13 -17.88 -6.51
C PHE A 150 6.14 -18.23 -5.03
N SER A 151 6.30 -17.21 -4.19
CA SER A 151 6.40 -17.32 -2.73
C SER A 151 5.05 -17.55 -2.07
N GLN A 152 3.99 -17.10 -2.73
CA GLN A 152 2.62 -17.52 -2.49
C GLN A 152 1.88 -17.54 -3.83
N ARG A 153 0.95 -18.49 -3.99
CA ARG A 153 0.07 -18.54 -5.16
C ARG A 153 -1.23 -19.25 -4.77
N LEU A 154 -2.36 -18.68 -5.16
CA LEU A 154 -3.69 -19.23 -4.95
C LEU A 154 -4.47 -19.19 -6.26
N LEU A 155 -5.33 -20.18 -6.43
CA LEU A 155 -6.30 -20.23 -7.51
C LEU A 155 -7.69 -20.02 -6.93
N LEU A 156 -8.48 -19.15 -7.55
CA LEU A 156 -9.81 -18.79 -7.07
C LEU A 156 -10.86 -19.05 -8.15
N ASN A 157 -12.05 -19.49 -7.72
CA ASN A 157 -13.21 -19.68 -8.58
C ASN A 157 -14.48 -19.31 -7.81
N ARG A 158 -15.12 -18.20 -8.20
CA ARG A 158 -16.31 -17.68 -7.52
C ARG A 158 -17.47 -18.66 -7.57
N GLN A 159 -17.57 -19.45 -8.63
CA GLN A 159 -18.67 -20.37 -8.86
C GLN A 159 -18.72 -21.51 -7.84
N LEU A 160 -17.61 -21.80 -7.15
CA LEU A 160 -17.57 -22.78 -6.07
C LEU A 160 -18.44 -22.36 -4.88
N ALA A 161 -18.40 -21.07 -4.52
CA ALA A 161 -19.21 -20.51 -3.44
C ALA A 161 -20.57 -19.99 -3.91
N GLU A 162 -20.62 -19.44 -5.12
CA GLU A 162 -21.77 -18.75 -5.71
C GLU A 162 -22.08 -19.32 -7.12
N PRO A 163 -22.77 -20.48 -7.22
CA PRO A 163 -22.91 -21.22 -8.49
C PRO A 163 -23.58 -20.48 -9.65
N SER A 164 -24.30 -19.39 -9.38
CA SER A 164 -24.96 -18.54 -10.37
C SER A 164 -24.07 -17.44 -10.96
N GLU A 165 -22.85 -17.26 -10.46
CA GLU A 165 -21.91 -16.25 -10.92
C GLU A 165 -20.84 -16.83 -11.86
N TYR A 166 -20.18 -15.95 -12.61
CA TYR A 166 -19.02 -16.34 -13.43
C TYR A 166 -17.79 -16.59 -12.55
N PRO A 167 -16.94 -17.60 -12.87
CA PRO A 167 -15.75 -17.95 -12.08
C PRO A 167 -14.81 -16.79 -11.75
N TYR A 168 -14.65 -15.85 -12.69
CA TYR A 168 -13.71 -14.73 -12.56
C TYR A 168 -14.27 -13.52 -11.82
N LYS A 169 -15.59 -13.42 -11.63
CA LYS A 169 -16.27 -12.14 -11.36
C LYS A 169 -16.14 -11.73 -9.89
N PHE A 170 -14.93 -11.44 -9.45
CA PHE A 170 -14.64 -10.95 -8.10
C PHE A 170 -14.48 -9.43 -8.08
N ALA A 171 -14.77 -8.86 -6.91
CA ALA A 171 -14.27 -7.55 -6.54
C ALA A 171 -12.84 -7.72 -5.98
N THR A 172 -11.97 -6.73 -6.23
CA THR A 172 -10.58 -6.78 -5.78
C THR A 172 -10.06 -5.43 -5.28
N PHE A 173 -9.19 -5.50 -4.28
CA PHE A 173 -8.30 -4.42 -3.85
C PHE A 173 -6.90 -4.78 -4.35
N GLN A 174 -6.21 -3.84 -4.97
CA GLN A 174 -4.86 -4.08 -5.50
C GLN A 174 -3.96 -2.89 -5.20
N GLY A 175 -3.18 -2.97 -4.11
CA GLY A 175 -2.41 -1.84 -3.58
C GLY A 175 -1.15 -1.44 -4.35
N GLY A 176 -0.83 -2.13 -5.45
CA GLY A 176 0.28 -1.77 -6.32
C GLY A 176 0.00 -0.52 -7.15
N ILE A 177 1.02 0.34 -7.32
CA ILE A 177 0.91 1.57 -8.09
C ILE A 177 1.13 1.25 -9.57
N ASN A 178 0.05 1.21 -10.35
CA ASN A 178 0.10 0.84 -11.77
C ASN A 178 -0.07 2.05 -12.72
N ASP A 179 -0.93 2.99 -12.36
CA ASP A 179 -1.20 4.23 -13.11
C ASP A 179 -1.71 5.29 -12.14
N TRP A 180 -1.38 6.56 -12.39
CA TRP A 180 -1.92 7.67 -11.62
C TRP A 180 -3.45 7.76 -11.74
N GLY A 181 -4.15 7.99 -10.64
CA GLY A 181 -5.60 8.22 -10.61
C GLY A 181 -6.44 6.95 -10.76
N ARG A 182 -5.82 5.78 -10.95
CA ARG A 182 -6.53 4.51 -11.05
C ARG A 182 -7.12 4.13 -9.68
N ASP A 183 -8.33 3.58 -9.68
CA ASP A 183 -8.90 3.00 -8.46
C ASP A 183 -8.11 1.75 -8.08
N TYR A 184 -7.80 1.61 -6.80
CA TYR A 184 -7.11 0.47 -6.20
C TYR A 184 -7.94 -0.20 -5.09
N ALA A 185 -9.04 0.43 -4.68
CA ALA A 185 -9.88 -0.04 -3.59
C ALA A 185 -11.03 -0.95 -4.05
N LEU A 186 -11.55 -0.72 -5.26
CA LEU A 186 -12.56 -1.58 -5.86
C LEU A 186 -12.34 -1.71 -7.37
N ILE A 187 -11.75 -2.83 -7.78
CA ILE A 187 -11.56 -3.21 -9.18
C ILE A 187 -12.35 -4.50 -9.44
N TRP A 188 -13.26 -4.46 -10.42
CA TRP A 188 -13.93 -5.66 -10.89
C TRP A 188 -13.05 -6.40 -11.89
N LEU A 189 -12.93 -7.72 -11.71
CA LEU A 189 -12.25 -8.58 -12.67
C LEU A 189 -13.15 -8.84 -13.89
N GLU A 190 -12.51 -8.88 -15.05
CA GLU A 190 -13.12 -9.11 -16.36
C GLU A 190 -12.35 -10.22 -17.12
N PRO A 191 -12.94 -10.86 -18.14
CA PRO A 191 -12.24 -11.84 -18.96
C PRO A 191 -10.93 -11.26 -19.53
N GLY A 192 -9.83 -11.97 -19.35
CA GLY A 192 -8.50 -11.52 -19.82
C GLY A 192 -7.84 -10.45 -18.95
N PHE A 193 -8.42 -10.09 -17.79
CA PHE A 193 -7.78 -9.18 -16.86
C PHE A 193 -6.41 -9.70 -16.43
N ARG A 194 -5.40 -8.82 -16.47
CA ARG A 194 -4.06 -9.08 -15.95
C ARG A 194 -3.47 -7.80 -15.36
N GLN A 195 -2.93 -7.92 -14.15
CA GLN A 195 -2.19 -6.85 -13.50
C GLN A 195 -1.09 -7.45 -12.64
N ASP A 196 0.15 -7.05 -12.86
CA ASP A 196 1.30 -7.64 -12.14
C ASP A 196 1.43 -7.08 -10.71
N ASN A 197 0.91 -5.87 -10.44
CA ASN A 197 1.07 -5.14 -9.16
C ASN A 197 2.52 -5.10 -8.70
N PHE A 198 3.43 -4.79 -9.63
CA PHE A 198 4.85 -4.69 -9.34
C PHE A 198 5.11 -3.52 -8.38
N GLN A 199 5.81 -3.80 -7.28
CA GLN A 199 6.13 -2.82 -6.24
C GLN A 199 7.39 -2.01 -6.59
N GLY A 200 8.23 -2.47 -7.51
CA GLY A 200 9.39 -1.69 -7.95
C GLY A 200 9.02 -0.52 -8.86
N MET A 201 9.98 0.37 -9.09
CA MET A 201 9.83 1.48 -10.05
C MET A 201 9.72 0.95 -11.48
N HIS A 202 8.70 1.39 -12.22
CA HIS A 202 8.44 0.99 -13.59
C HIS A 202 7.74 2.09 -14.38
N HIS A 203 7.73 1.95 -15.71
CA HIS A 203 6.92 2.79 -16.58
C HIS A 203 5.46 2.34 -16.52
N THR A 204 4.60 3.28 -16.14
CA THR A 204 3.14 3.13 -16.20
C THR A 204 2.63 3.16 -17.65
N LYS A 205 1.35 2.85 -17.89
CA LYS A 205 0.78 2.89 -19.26
C LYS A 205 0.79 4.30 -19.86
N ARG A 206 0.77 5.33 -19.00
CA ARG A 206 0.88 6.74 -19.40
C ARG A 206 2.33 7.22 -19.49
N ASN A 207 3.30 6.30 -19.38
CA ASN A 207 4.73 6.56 -19.43
C ASN A 207 5.29 7.43 -18.29
N ASP A 208 4.53 7.60 -17.20
CA ASP A 208 5.08 8.09 -15.93
C ASP A 208 5.96 6.99 -15.29
N ILE A 209 7.05 7.38 -14.60
CA ILE A 209 7.86 6.46 -13.81
C ILE A 209 7.37 6.49 -12.37
N MET A 210 6.80 5.37 -11.91
CA MET A 210 6.19 5.24 -10.58
C MET A 210 6.39 3.83 -10.03
N GLY A 211 6.20 3.65 -8.73
CA GLY A 211 6.35 2.36 -8.07
C GLY A 211 5.97 2.47 -6.59
N GLY A 212 6.14 1.38 -5.87
CA GLY A 212 5.75 1.24 -4.47
C GLY A 212 4.26 0.97 -4.31
N GLY A 213 3.71 1.53 -3.24
CA GLY A 213 2.33 1.33 -2.82
C GLY A 213 2.24 0.40 -1.61
N MET A 214 1.13 -0.32 -1.54
CA MET A 214 0.82 -1.27 -0.48
C MET A 214 0.95 -2.70 -1.04
N PRO A 215 1.85 -3.55 -0.51
CA PRO A 215 2.03 -4.91 -1.01
C PRO A 215 0.94 -5.84 -0.45
N PHE A 216 -0.29 -5.55 -0.83
CA PHE A 216 -1.51 -6.21 -0.39
C PHE A 216 -2.48 -6.28 -1.57
N ILE A 217 -2.94 -7.48 -1.88
CA ILE A 217 -4.03 -7.74 -2.81
C ILE A 217 -5.13 -8.49 -2.04
N ASP A 218 -6.38 -8.15 -2.32
CA ASP A 218 -7.55 -8.83 -1.78
C ASP A 218 -8.56 -9.12 -2.88
N ILE A 219 -9.20 -10.28 -2.81
CA ILE A 219 -10.14 -10.80 -3.80
C ILE A 219 -11.33 -11.37 -3.04
N TRP A 220 -12.52 -10.82 -3.28
CA TRP A 220 -13.71 -11.21 -2.53
C TRP A 220 -14.98 -11.34 -3.39
N GLY A 221 -15.83 -12.27 -2.94
CA GLY A 221 -17.21 -12.43 -3.37
C GLY A 221 -18.17 -12.02 -2.24
N LYS A 222 -19.44 -12.41 -2.32
CA LYS A 222 -20.41 -12.12 -1.26
C LYS A 222 -20.21 -12.97 -0.01
N THR A 223 -19.63 -14.16 -0.17
CA THR A 223 -19.55 -15.18 0.89
C THR A 223 -18.29 -15.03 1.74
N MET A 224 -17.16 -14.74 1.10
CA MET A 224 -15.85 -14.60 1.72
C MET A 224 -14.89 -13.81 0.82
N GLY A 225 -13.79 -13.36 1.41
CA GLY A 225 -12.63 -12.84 0.71
C GLY A 225 -11.33 -13.47 1.20
N VAL A 226 -10.29 -13.33 0.37
CA VAL A 226 -8.93 -13.79 0.67
C VAL A 226 -7.90 -12.77 0.19
N ALA A 227 -7.08 -12.33 1.12
CA ALA A 227 -5.97 -11.42 0.85
C ALA A 227 -4.62 -12.14 0.89
N ILE A 228 -3.70 -11.65 0.05
CA ILE A 228 -2.30 -12.09 0.00
C ILE A 228 -1.39 -10.87 0.19
N THR A 229 -0.39 -11.02 1.06
CA THR A 229 0.59 -9.97 1.36
C THR A 229 1.93 -10.56 1.82
N HIS A 230 2.99 -9.74 1.85
CA HIS A 230 4.23 -10.06 2.53
C HIS A 230 4.42 -9.22 3.81
N LEU A 231 5.16 -9.78 4.76
CA LEU A 231 5.43 -9.23 6.09
C LEU A 231 6.93 -8.91 6.31
N GLU A 232 7.69 -8.73 5.24
CA GLU A 232 9.06 -8.21 5.35
C GLU A 232 9.09 -6.82 5.97
N LYS A 233 10.19 -6.51 6.66
CA LYS A 233 10.33 -5.28 7.49
C LYS A 233 10.59 -4.02 6.68
N LYS A 234 10.77 -4.15 5.37
CA LYS A 234 11.00 -3.07 4.40
C LYS A 234 10.22 -3.38 3.12
N PRO A 235 9.93 -2.36 2.29
CA PRO A 235 9.42 -2.58 0.93
C PRO A 235 10.26 -3.62 0.16
N GLN A 236 9.62 -4.44 -0.68
CA GLN A 236 10.30 -5.49 -1.45
C GLN A 236 10.14 -5.30 -2.95
N TRP A 237 11.15 -5.68 -3.72
CA TRP A 237 11.18 -5.54 -5.18
C TRP A 237 10.53 -6.76 -5.85
N LEU A 238 9.20 -6.87 -5.72
CA LEU A 238 8.42 -8.03 -6.17
C LEU A 238 7.07 -7.64 -6.75
N SER A 239 6.35 -8.62 -7.30
CA SER A 239 5.02 -8.45 -7.90
C SER A 239 3.95 -9.18 -7.09
N LEU A 240 2.71 -8.66 -7.09
CA LEU A 240 1.53 -9.35 -6.55
C LEU A 240 0.50 -9.60 -7.67
N PRO A 241 0.81 -10.50 -8.63
CA PRO A 241 0.01 -10.62 -9.84
C PRO A 241 -1.42 -11.06 -9.55
N VAL A 242 -2.37 -10.50 -10.31
CA VAL A 242 -3.77 -10.92 -10.39
C VAL A 242 -4.12 -11.14 -11.86
N GLN A 243 -4.53 -12.36 -12.20
CA GLN A 243 -4.82 -12.74 -13.58
C GLN A 243 -6.08 -13.61 -13.68
N VAL A 244 -6.97 -13.26 -14.61
CA VAL A 244 -8.05 -14.14 -15.06
C VAL A 244 -7.49 -15.08 -16.13
N GLN A 245 -7.56 -16.38 -15.87
CA GLN A 245 -7.07 -17.44 -16.73
C GLN A 245 -8.05 -17.73 -17.89
N GLN A 246 -7.60 -18.54 -18.86
CA GLN A 246 -8.42 -18.91 -20.03
C GLN A 246 -9.68 -19.70 -19.65
N ASP A 247 -9.60 -20.50 -18.59
CA ASP A 247 -10.72 -21.26 -18.02
C ASP A 247 -11.61 -20.41 -17.08
N SER A 248 -11.40 -19.09 -17.06
CA SER A 248 -12.09 -18.11 -16.19
C SER A 248 -11.77 -18.19 -14.71
N THR A 249 -10.90 -19.08 -14.24
CA THR A 249 -10.41 -19.03 -12.86
C THR A 249 -9.47 -17.84 -12.64
N VAL A 250 -9.22 -17.45 -11.39
CA VAL A 250 -8.36 -16.31 -11.05
C VAL A 250 -7.11 -16.78 -10.33
N ASP A 251 -5.95 -16.54 -10.95
CA ASP A 251 -4.63 -16.82 -10.40
C ASP A 251 -4.07 -15.57 -9.73
N VAL A 252 -3.70 -15.71 -8.45
CA VAL A 252 -3.16 -14.62 -7.63
C VAL A 252 -1.94 -15.08 -6.86
N GLY A 253 -1.00 -14.18 -6.57
CA GLY A 253 0.17 -14.60 -5.80
C GLY A 253 1.16 -13.50 -5.45
N ILE A 254 2.34 -13.93 -5.01
CA ILE A 254 3.54 -13.12 -4.79
C ILE A 254 4.63 -13.72 -5.66
N LEU A 255 5.12 -12.93 -6.61
CA LEU A 255 6.13 -13.32 -7.58
C LEU A 255 7.41 -12.51 -7.36
N GLU A 256 8.47 -13.20 -6.96
CA GLU A 256 9.82 -12.67 -6.84
C GLU A 256 10.60 -12.96 -8.13
N LYS A 257 11.21 -11.93 -8.71
CA LYS A 257 12.18 -12.07 -9.81
C LYS A 257 13.56 -11.74 -9.29
N THR A 258 14.57 -12.36 -9.88
CA THR A 258 15.97 -12.20 -9.49
C THR A 258 16.65 -11.19 -10.41
N ASP A 259 17.71 -10.57 -9.88
CA ASP A 259 18.58 -9.63 -10.59
C ASP A 259 19.81 -9.39 -9.71
N ASP A 260 20.94 -10.04 -10.04
CA ASP A 260 22.16 -9.93 -9.24
C ASP A 260 22.66 -8.48 -9.16
N LYS A 261 22.37 -7.64 -10.16
CA LYS A 261 22.75 -6.22 -10.13
C LYS A 261 22.04 -5.45 -9.02
N LEU A 262 20.83 -5.88 -8.66
CA LEU A 262 20.04 -5.32 -7.57
C LEU A 262 20.33 -6.00 -6.22
N GLY A 263 21.22 -6.98 -6.18
CA GLY A 263 21.50 -7.81 -5.01
C GLY A 263 20.43 -8.89 -4.75
N LEU A 264 19.60 -9.20 -5.74
CA LEU A 264 18.60 -10.26 -5.68
C LEU A 264 19.19 -11.53 -6.29
N LYS A 265 19.46 -12.53 -5.44
CA LYS A 265 20.26 -13.71 -5.79
C LYS A 265 19.74 -14.47 -7.01
N GLU A 266 20.47 -14.36 -8.12
CA GLU A 266 20.12 -14.95 -9.42
C GLU A 266 20.73 -16.34 -9.60
N TRP A 267 21.89 -16.61 -9.01
CA TRP A 267 22.58 -17.89 -9.11
C TRP A 267 22.72 -18.60 -7.76
N LEU A 268 22.41 -19.90 -7.70
CA LEU A 268 22.72 -20.76 -6.55
C LEU A 268 23.83 -21.75 -6.91
N LYS A 269 24.95 -21.66 -6.20
CA LYS A 269 25.99 -22.71 -6.24
C LYS A 269 25.53 -23.97 -5.49
N PRO A 270 26.13 -25.13 -5.73
CA PRO A 270 25.91 -26.32 -4.92
C PRO A 270 25.99 -26.03 -3.42
N GLY A 271 24.97 -26.44 -2.66
CA GLY A 271 24.86 -26.22 -1.22
C GLY A 271 24.37 -24.82 -0.80
N GLU A 272 24.20 -23.89 -1.73
CA GLU A 272 23.61 -22.59 -1.42
C GLU A 272 22.08 -22.60 -1.44
N SER A 273 21.49 -21.65 -0.72
CA SER A 273 20.04 -21.48 -0.63
C SER A 273 19.61 -20.04 -0.94
N VAL A 274 18.32 -19.89 -1.26
CA VAL A 274 17.57 -18.63 -1.25
C VAL A 274 16.34 -18.79 -0.35
N GLN A 275 15.91 -17.71 0.30
CA GLN A 275 14.71 -17.69 1.15
C GLN A 275 13.72 -16.69 0.57
N THR A 276 12.44 -17.06 0.50
CA THR A 276 11.36 -16.18 0.07
C THR A 276 11.02 -15.14 1.14
N VAL A 277 10.30 -14.10 0.72
CA VAL A 277 9.60 -13.23 1.68
C VAL A 277 8.70 -14.04 2.60
N LEU A 278 8.54 -13.58 3.85
CA LEU A 278 7.48 -14.05 4.74
C LEU A 278 6.14 -13.61 4.17
N SER A 279 5.30 -14.54 3.71
CA SER A 279 3.98 -14.24 3.16
C SER A 279 2.85 -14.57 4.14
N ALA A 280 1.71 -13.93 3.95
CA ALA A 280 0.49 -14.19 4.69
C ALA A 280 -0.70 -14.38 3.74
N VAL A 281 -1.55 -15.34 4.08
CA VAL A 281 -2.92 -15.47 3.54
C VAL A 281 -3.88 -15.09 4.65
N ILE A 282 -4.81 -14.18 4.36
CA ILE A 282 -5.75 -13.63 5.34
C ILE A 282 -7.17 -13.83 4.80
N PHE A 283 -7.99 -14.60 5.52
CA PHE A 283 -9.40 -14.80 5.17
C PHE A 283 -10.29 -13.84 5.95
N HIS A 284 -11.38 -13.41 5.33
CA HIS A 284 -12.34 -12.49 5.94
C HIS A 284 -13.74 -12.61 5.32
N LYS A 285 -14.69 -11.85 5.90
CA LYS A 285 -16.00 -11.57 5.32
C LYS A 285 -16.06 -10.09 4.92
N LEU A 286 -17.10 -9.73 4.17
CA LEU A 286 -17.26 -8.39 3.60
C LEU A 286 -16.05 -8.04 2.71
N ASP A 287 -15.77 -6.75 2.53
CA ASP A 287 -14.64 -6.27 1.75
C ASP A 287 -13.33 -6.24 2.55
N PHE A 288 -12.30 -5.68 1.92
CA PHE A 288 -10.89 -5.64 2.35
C PHE A 288 -10.63 -5.09 3.77
N TYR A 289 -11.59 -4.42 4.43
CA TYR A 289 -11.32 -3.62 5.64
C TYR A 289 -10.71 -4.44 6.78
N ASP A 290 -11.33 -5.58 7.13
CA ASP A 290 -10.86 -6.42 8.25
C ASP A 290 -9.50 -7.07 7.92
N ALA A 291 -9.29 -7.40 6.65
CA ALA A 291 -8.03 -7.95 6.16
C ALA A 291 -6.90 -6.90 6.21
N LEU A 292 -7.16 -5.63 5.87
CA LEU A 292 -6.21 -4.53 6.03
C LEU A 292 -5.90 -4.23 7.50
N GLN A 293 -6.90 -4.29 8.38
CA GLN A 293 -6.69 -4.13 9.83
C GLN A 293 -5.79 -5.24 10.38
N THR A 294 -6.03 -6.48 9.93
CA THR A 294 -5.21 -7.65 10.26
C THR A 294 -3.79 -7.48 9.73
N TYR A 295 -3.63 -7.05 8.48
CA TYR A 295 -2.33 -6.80 7.86
C TYR A 295 -1.52 -5.77 8.65
N GLY A 296 -2.11 -4.61 8.98
CA GLY A 296 -1.45 -3.60 9.80
C GLY A 296 -1.06 -4.10 11.19
N SER A 297 -1.83 -5.04 11.76
CA SER A 297 -1.49 -5.67 13.04
C SER A 297 -0.33 -6.67 12.93
N LEU A 298 -0.26 -7.44 11.85
CA LEU A 298 0.83 -8.36 11.55
C LEU A 298 2.14 -7.61 11.28
N LEU A 299 2.08 -6.45 10.61
CA LEU A 299 3.23 -5.56 10.47
C LEU A 299 3.71 -5.00 11.81
N GLY A 300 2.78 -4.69 12.73
CA GLY A 300 3.09 -4.33 14.11
C GLY A 300 3.91 -5.40 14.85
N CYS A 301 3.55 -6.68 14.69
CA CYS A 301 4.35 -7.82 15.19
C CYS A 301 5.78 -7.84 14.65
N ARG A 302 6.01 -7.26 13.46
CA ARG A 302 7.30 -7.16 12.79
C ARG A 302 8.07 -5.88 13.12
N GLY A 303 7.52 -5.03 13.99
CA GLY A 303 8.11 -3.76 14.43
C GLY A 303 7.71 -2.54 13.59
N ILE A 304 6.79 -2.70 12.62
CA ILE A 304 6.26 -1.59 11.82
C ILE A 304 4.97 -1.12 12.50
N ASN A 305 5.13 -0.15 13.41
CA ASN A 305 4.04 0.36 14.23
C ASN A 305 3.25 1.43 13.47
N ILE A 306 2.34 0.99 12.58
CA ILE A 306 1.40 1.86 11.89
C ILE A 306 0.63 2.71 12.91
N MET A 307 0.62 4.02 12.69
CA MET A 307 -0.02 4.95 13.61
C MET A 307 -1.53 4.70 13.67
N LYS A 308 -2.06 4.46 14.87
CA LYS A 308 -3.46 4.03 15.05
C LYS A 308 -4.44 5.18 15.29
N THR A 309 -3.93 6.32 15.75
CA THR A 309 -4.71 7.51 16.09
C THR A 309 -3.92 8.76 15.72
N SER A 310 -4.64 9.85 15.46
CA SER A 310 -4.04 11.16 15.19
C SER A 310 -4.19 12.08 16.42
N PRO A 311 -3.30 13.09 16.60
CA PRO A 311 -3.45 14.10 17.64
C PRO A 311 -4.74 14.92 17.42
N LYS A 312 -5.26 15.54 18.48
CA LYS A 312 -6.55 16.25 18.42
C LYS A 312 -6.57 17.34 17.34
N GLU A 313 -5.47 18.06 17.20
CA GLU A 313 -5.26 19.14 16.24
C GLU A 313 -5.37 18.65 14.79
N ALA A 314 -5.08 17.37 14.53
CA ALA A 314 -5.14 16.79 13.20
C ALA A 314 -6.56 16.70 12.65
N TYR A 315 -7.60 16.79 13.48
CA TYR A 315 -9.00 16.75 13.04
C TYR A 315 -9.59 18.14 12.81
N GLU A 316 -8.83 19.22 13.02
CA GLU A 316 -9.32 20.57 12.72
C GLU A 316 -9.57 20.75 11.23
N PRO A 317 -10.67 21.40 10.79
CA PRO A 317 -10.83 21.72 9.39
C PRO A 317 -9.79 22.77 9.00
N TYR A 318 -9.24 22.66 7.80
CA TYR A 318 -8.23 23.61 7.33
C TYR A 318 -8.51 24.12 5.93
N TRP A 319 -8.00 25.33 5.67
CA TRP A 319 -7.85 25.88 4.33
C TRP A 319 -6.38 25.86 3.92
N LYS A 320 -6.10 25.71 2.63
CA LYS A 320 -4.76 25.91 2.08
C LYS A 320 -4.76 26.77 0.83
N GLY A 321 -3.63 27.44 0.57
CA GLY A 321 -3.52 28.37 -0.55
C GLY A 321 -3.35 27.78 -1.96
N TRP A 322 -3.61 26.48 -2.17
CA TRP A 322 -3.41 25.86 -3.49
C TRP A 322 -4.33 26.46 -4.57
N GLY A 323 -5.53 26.92 -4.22
CA GLY A 323 -6.42 27.65 -5.15
C GLY A 323 -5.85 28.97 -5.67
N PHE A 324 -4.85 29.56 -5.00
CA PHE A 324 -4.10 30.71 -5.53
C PHE A 324 -3.02 30.31 -6.55
N GLY A 325 -2.69 29.02 -6.62
CA GLY A 325 -1.66 28.45 -7.46
C GLY A 325 -0.28 29.06 -7.21
N MET A 326 0.59 28.92 -8.21
CA MET A 326 1.98 29.38 -8.13
C MET A 326 2.12 30.91 -8.02
N ASN A 327 1.07 31.68 -8.30
CA ASN A 327 1.10 33.14 -8.37
C ASN A 327 0.49 33.83 -7.14
N PHE A 328 0.33 33.11 -6.02
CA PHE A 328 -0.14 33.72 -4.78
C PHE A 328 0.72 34.91 -4.34
N THR A 329 0.11 35.79 -3.53
CA THR A 329 0.79 36.86 -2.81
C THR A 329 0.43 36.80 -1.32
N LEU A 330 1.27 37.37 -0.46
CA LEU A 330 0.97 37.43 0.98
C LEU A 330 -0.31 38.21 1.26
N ASP A 331 -0.60 39.26 0.48
CA ASP A 331 -1.84 40.04 0.63
C ASP A 331 -3.09 39.22 0.31
N MET A 332 -3.03 38.33 -0.69
CA MET A 332 -4.14 37.40 -0.96
C MET A 332 -4.37 36.47 0.23
N PHE A 333 -3.29 35.93 0.81
CA PHE A 333 -3.36 35.12 2.04
C PHE A 333 -3.95 35.89 3.21
N TYR A 334 -3.53 37.14 3.46
CA TYR A 334 -4.06 37.91 4.59
C TYR A 334 -5.53 38.29 4.42
N LYS A 335 -5.99 38.50 3.18
CA LYS A 335 -7.38 38.87 2.89
C LYS A 335 -8.39 37.77 3.17
N VAL A 336 -8.00 36.49 3.03
CA VAL A 336 -8.92 35.36 3.27
C VAL A 336 -9.09 35.04 4.76
N LEU A 337 -8.14 35.43 5.63
CA LEU A 337 -8.15 35.06 7.05
C LEU A 337 -9.40 35.49 7.84
N PRO A 338 -9.93 36.72 7.68
CA PRO A 338 -11.15 37.11 8.40
C PRO A 338 -12.33 36.20 8.07
N GLU A 339 -12.52 35.87 6.79
CA GLU A 339 -13.59 34.99 6.31
C GLU A 339 -13.44 33.57 6.87
N LEU A 340 -12.22 33.01 6.78
CA LEU A 340 -11.91 31.70 7.37
C LEU A 340 -12.24 31.65 8.87
N LYS A 341 -11.88 32.71 9.61
CA LYS A 341 -12.12 32.80 11.04
C LYS A 341 -13.61 32.84 11.37
N GLU A 342 -14.38 33.57 10.57
CA GLU A 342 -15.83 33.70 10.74
C GLU A 342 -16.55 32.36 10.49
N MET A 343 -16.07 31.58 9.52
CA MET A 343 -16.53 30.21 9.27
C MET A 343 -16.05 29.19 10.34
N GLY A 344 -15.07 29.57 11.15
CA GLY A 344 -14.46 28.71 12.15
C GLY A 344 -13.39 27.78 11.58
N ILE A 345 -12.68 28.15 10.51
CA ILE A 345 -11.44 27.50 10.09
C ILE A 345 -10.28 28.22 10.79
N ASN A 346 -9.43 27.47 11.51
CA ASN A 346 -8.32 28.05 12.31
C ASN A 346 -6.94 27.56 11.84
N ILE A 347 -6.87 26.91 10.68
CA ILE A 347 -5.63 26.45 10.06
C ILE A 347 -5.61 26.96 8.62
N ALA A 348 -4.56 27.70 8.27
CA ALA A 348 -4.35 28.29 6.94
C ALA A 348 -2.96 27.90 6.44
N ASN A 349 -2.89 26.86 5.61
CA ASN A 349 -1.63 26.27 5.17
C ASN A 349 -1.05 26.98 3.93
N LEU A 350 0.28 27.16 3.92
CA LEU A 350 1.01 27.66 2.76
C LEU A 350 1.38 26.50 1.84
N ASP A 351 0.73 26.43 0.68
CA ASP A 351 0.94 25.37 -0.31
C ASP A 351 2.09 25.70 -1.29
N MET A 352 2.26 24.89 -2.34
CA MET A 352 3.35 24.98 -3.31
C MET A 352 3.45 26.38 -3.97
N GLY A 353 4.69 26.81 -4.22
CA GLY A 353 5.01 28.07 -4.89
C GLY A 353 5.75 29.09 -4.03
N TRP A 354 5.98 28.79 -2.75
CA TRP A 354 6.74 29.65 -1.84
C TRP A 354 8.26 29.60 -2.09
N PHE A 355 8.75 28.60 -2.80
CA PHE A 355 10.16 28.36 -3.11
C PHE A 355 10.47 28.50 -4.61
N GLU A 356 11.77 28.59 -4.96
CA GLU A 356 12.22 28.67 -6.36
C GLU A 356 12.54 27.30 -6.99
N TYR A 357 13.34 26.49 -6.31
CA TYR A 357 13.78 25.17 -6.78
C TYR A 357 13.58 24.10 -5.71
N TYR A 358 13.15 22.90 -6.14
CA TYR A 358 13.17 21.73 -5.28
C TYR A 358 14.61 21.43 -4.88
N GLY A 359 14.82 21.05 -3.61
CA GLY A 359 16.14 20.74 -3.08
C GLY A 359 16.96 21.96 -2.65
N ASP A 360 16.59 23.19 -2.99
CA ASP A 360 17.21 24.38 -2.38
C ASP A 360 16.34 24.96 -1.27
N TRP A 361 15.01 24.87 -1.41
CA TRP A 361 14.01 25.34 -0.43
C TRP A 361 14.30 26.77 0.07
N ASN A 362 14.82 27.59 -0.84
CA ASN A 362 14.97 29.03 -0.68
C ASN A 362 13.65 29.70 -1.08
N VAL A 363 13.23 30.68 -0.29
CA VAL A 363 11.97 31.37 -0.54
C VAL A 363 12.06 32.22 -1.81
N SER A 364 10.98 32.22 -2.59
CA SER A 364 10.86 33.04 -3.79
C SER A 364 10.82 34.52 -3.42
N LYS A 365 11.81 35.27 -3.90
CA LYS A 365 11.90 36.73 -3.72
C LYS A 365 11.05 37.53 -4.71
N THR A 366 10.23 36.84 -5.53
CA THR A 366 9.24 37.48 -6.40
C THR A 366 8.39 38.47 -5.62
N LYS A 367 8.18 39.66 -6.21
CA LYS A 367 7.37 40.73 -5.61
C LYS A 367 5.99 40.20 -5.19
N GLY A 368 5.59 40.51 -3.95
CA GLY A 368 4.32 40.05 -3.37
C GLY A 368 4.41 38.73 -2.60
N LYS A 369 5.55 38.00 -2.66
CA LYS A 369 5.84 36.84 -1.82
C LYS A 369 6.83 37.23 -0.71
N PHE A 370 8.11 36.83 -0.81
CA PHE A 370 9.11 37.02 0.25
C PHE A 370 10.32 37.83 -0.26
N PRO A 371 10.16 39.10 -0.70
CA PRO A 371 11.24 39.90 -1.28
C PRO A 371 12.44 40.10 -0.34
N ASN A 372 12.24 40.15 0.98
CA ASN A 372 13.30 40.24 1.99
C ASN A 372 13.79 38.87 2.47
N GLY A 373 13.41 37.79 1.79
CA GLY A 373 13.83 36.43 2.11
C GLY A 373 13.18 35.90 3.40
N GLU A 374 13.94 35.14 4.18
CA GLU A 374 13.42 34.40 5.34
C GLU A 374 12.79 35.28 6.42
N ASN A 375 13.20 36.55 6.55
CA ASN A 375 12.58 37.48 7.49
C ASN A 375 11.09 37.70 7.19
N ASP A 376 10.71 37.72 5.90
CA ASP A 376 9.30 37.83 5.52
C ASP A 376 8.52 36.55 5.84
N VAL A 377 9.17 35.37 5.81
CA VAL A 377 8.54 34.10 6.19
C VAL A 377 8.21 34.08 7.67
N VAL A 378 9.18 34.42 8.52
CA VAL A 378 8.97 34.53 9.98
C VAL A 378 7.85 35.53 10.27
N THR A 379 7.92 36.72 9.66
CA THR A 379 6.89 37.76 9.79
C THR A 379 5.52 37.28 9.31
N PHE A 380 5.47 36.46 8.24
CA PHE A 380 4.24 35.88 7.72
C PHE A 380 3.61 34.93 8.73
N VAL A 381 4.39 33.98 9.25
CA VAL A 381 3.92 33.02 10.26
C VAL A 381 3.45 33.74 11.53
N GLU A 382 4.23 34.70 12.04
CA GLU A 382 3.85 35.51 13.21
C GLU A 382 2.52 36.27 13.01
N LYS A 383 2.30 36.82 11.81
CA LYS A 383 1.04 37.51 11.49
C LYS A 383 -0.14 36.55 11.43
N ILE A 384 0.05 35.35 10.89
CA ILE A 384 -0.98 34.28 10.87
C ILE A 384 -1.34 33.88 12.31
N HIS A 385 -0.31 33.61 13.14
CA HIS A 385 -0.48 33.29 14.56
C HIS A 385 -1.18 34.40 15.35
N LYS A 386 -0.82 35.67 15.11
CA LYS A 386 -1.46 36.83 15.77
C LYS A 386 -2.95 36.95 15.46
N GLN A 387 -3.42 36.39 14.35
CA GLN A 387 -4.85 36.33 14.02
C GLN A 387 -5.57 35.11 14.65
N GLY A 388 -4.82 34.21 15.28
CA GLY A 388 -5.32 33.01 15.94
C GLY A 388 -5.30 31.75 15.07
N PHE A 389 -4.60 31.78 13.95
CA PHE A 389 -4.46 30.64 13.04
C PHE A 389 -3.19 29.84 13.33
N LYS A 390 -3.22 28.55 12.99
CA LYS A 390 -2.01 27.75 12.73
C LYS A 390 -1.70 27.72 11.25
N THR A 391 -0.45 27.42 10.88
CA THR A 391 -0.05 27.25 9.48
C THR A 391 0.99 26.16 9.31
N ASN A 392 0.72 25.24 8.39
CA ASN A 392 1.64 24.19 7.97
C ASN A 392 2.27 24.55 6.61
N LEU A 393 3.45 23.99 6.35
CA LEU A 393 4.21 24.25 5.13
C LEU A 393 4.20 23.06 4.17
N TYR A 394 3.88 23.30 2.90
CA TYR A 394 4.11 22.34 1.82
C TYR A 394 5.61 22.11 1.60
N PHE A 395 6.04 20.84 1.49
CA PHE A 395 7.36 20.50 0.95
C PHE A 395 7.41 19.08 0.36
N TYR A 396 8.43 18.82 -0.47
CA TYR A 396 8.70 17.48 -1.03
C TYR A 396 10.12 17.03 -0.63
N PRO A 397 10.29 16.15 0.39
CA PRO A 397 11.59 15.86 0.98
C PRO A 397 12.66 15.36 0.00
N PHE A 398 12.27 14.65 -1.07
CA PHE A 398 13.24 14.01 -1.97
C PHE A 398 13.62 14.85 -3.19
N GLY A 399 12.73 15.71 -3.67
CA GLY A 399 12.90 16.37 -4.96
C GLY A 399 14.08 17.32 -5.00
N VAL A 400 14.88 17.24 -6.06
CA VAL A 400 15.99 18.16 -6.33
C VAL A 400 15.93 18.61 -7.79
N SER A 401 15.66 19.89 -8.03
CA SER A 401 15.65 20.44 -9.39
C SER A 401 17.05 20.36 -10.01
N PRO A 402 17.20 19.96 -11.28
CA PRO A 402 18.50 19.93 -11.96
C PRO A 402 19.25 21.28 -11.93
N GLU A 403 18.53 22.39 -11.87
CA GLU A 403 19.06 23.74 -11.85
C GLU A 403 19.49 24.22 -10.45
N SER A 404 19.07 23.51 -9.39
CA SER A 404 19.33 23.87 -8.00
C SER A 404 20.82 23.92 -7.68
N LYS A 405 21.18 24.69 -6.64
CA LYS A 405 22.55 24.65 -6.11
C LYS A 405 22.86 23.28 -5.52
N LEU A 406 21.90 22.65 -4.83
CA LEU A 406 22.09 21.33 -4.27
C LEU A 406 22.51 20.30 -5.34
N ALA A 407 21.86 20.29 -6.51
CA ALA A 407 22.23 19.37 -7.60
C ALA A 407 23.65 19.63 -8.15
N LYS A 408 24.07 20.90 -8.22
CA LYS A 408 25.37 21.30 -8.79
C LYS A 408 26.53 21.12 -7.82
N GLU A 409 26.30 21.43 -6.54
CA GLU A 409 27.35 21.50 -5.51
C GLU A 409 27.41 20.22 -4.67
N ARG A 410 26.29 19.51 -4.52
CA ARG A 410 26.14 18.28 -3.73
C ARG A 410 25.47 17.13 -4.50
N PRO A 411 25.95 16.80 -5.72
CA PRO A 411 25.43 15.65 -6.47
C PRO A 411 25.67 14.32 -5.74
N ASP A 412 26.59 14.30 -4.76
CA ASP A 412 26.82 13.17 -3.86
C ASP A 412 25.62 12.80 -3.00
N LEU A 413 24.59 13.65 -2.89
CA LEU A 413 23.36 13.34 -2.14
C LEU A 413 22.30 12.61 -2.99
N LEU A 414 22.48 12.59 -4.31
CA LEU A 414 21.47 12.16 -5.26
C LEU A 414 21.57 10.67 -5.57
N VAL A 415 20.42 10.07 -5.85
CA VAL A 415 20.34 8.75 -6.47
C VAL A 415 20.98 8.79 -7.86
N GLN A 416 21.72 7.75 -8.21
CA GLN A 416 22.39 7.62 -9.50
C GLN A 416 22.02 6.29 -10.15
N ASN A 417 21.74 6.32 -11.46
CA ASN A 417 21.56 5.13 -12.29
C ASN A 417 22.90 4.40 -12.52
N GLU A 418 22.83 3.17 -13.02
CA GLU A 418 24.01 2.34 -13.34
C GLU A 418 24.95 3.03 -14.36
N ASP A 419 24.40 3.82 -15.28
CA ASP A 419 25.17 4.56 -16.31
C ASP A 419 25.74 5.89 -15.81
N GLY A 420 25.55 6.23 -14.52
CA GLY A 420 25.99 7.47 -13.92
C GLY A 420 25.01 8.64 -14.07
N SER A 421 23.90 8.49 -14.78
CA SER A 421 22.86 9.52 -14.91
C SER A 421 22.02 9.64 -13.63
N TYR A 422 21.28 10.74 -13.48
CA TYR A 422 20.39 10.96 -12.34
C TYR A 422 18.94 10.70 -12.79
N PRO A 423 18.23 9.70 -12.21
CA PRO A 423 16.84 9.44 -12.57
C PRO A 423 15.95 10.60 -12.14
N THR A 424 14.92 10.89 -12.94
CA THR A 424 13.93 11.91 -12.63
C THR A 424 12.56 11.30 -12.36
N ASP A 425 11.82 11.88 -11.42
CA ASP A 425 10.42 11.53 -11.20
C ASP A 425 9.47 12.22 -12.21
N SER A 426 8.16 12.03 -12.03
CA SER A 426 7.12 12.70 -12.85
C SER A 426 7.13 14.23 -12.83
N ARG A 427 7.78 14.86 -11.83
CA ARG A 427 7.98 16.31 -11.73
C ARG A 427 9.26 16.76 -12.46
N LYS A 428 10.00 15.84 -13.10
CA LYS A 428 11.28 16.07 -13.78
C LYS A 428 12.39 16.55 -12.83
N VAL A 429 12.32 16.14 -11.57
CA VAL A 429 13.37 16.43 -10.58
C VAL A 429 14.14 15.17 -10.23
N TYR A 430 15.42 15.32 -9.88
CA TYR A 430 16.20 14.25 -9.28
C TYR A 430 15.68 13.94 -7.87
N GLN A 431 16.20 12.87 -7.27
CA GLN A 431 15.79 12.44 -5.93
C GLN A 431 16.99 12.28 -5.00
N LEU A 432 16.86 12.78 -3.77
CA LEU A 432 17.77 12.45 -2.66
C LEU A 432 17.71 10.96 -2.34
N CYS A 433 18.86 10.37 -1.99
CA CYS A 433 18.90 8.97 -1.58
C CYS A 433 18.48 8.80 -0.12
N PRO A 434 17.38 8.08 0.20
CA PRO A 434 16.93 7.91 1.58
C PRO A 434 17.77 6.91 2.38
N ALA A 435 18.71 6.21 1.72
CA ALA A 435 19.66 5.30 2.34
C ALA A 435 21.03 5.97 2.60
N TYR A 436 21.20 7.26 2.28
CA TYR A 436 22.45 7.97 2.48
C TYR A 436 22.34 8.98 3.63
N GLU A 437 23.11 8.78 4.70
CA GLU A 437 23.00 9.59 5.93
C GLU A 437 23.15 11.11 5.67
N PRO A 438 24.10 11.61 4.87
CA PRO A 438 24.17 13.04 4.55
C PRO A 438 22.92 13.61 3.88
N ALA A 439 22.20 12.82 3.08
CA ALA A 439 20.94 13.25 2.47
C ALA A 439 19.82 13.31 3.52
N LEU A 440 19.77 12.34 4.44
CA LEU A 440 18.86 12.37 5.60
C LEU A 440 19.16 13.56 6.53
N ASN A 441 20.44 13.91 6.72
CA ASN A 441 20.85 15.08 7.49
C ASN A 441 20.37 16.38 6.84
N TYR A 442 20.48 16.47 5.51
CA TYR A 442 19.93 17.60 4.77
C TYR A 442 18.41 17.75 4.97
N ILE A 443 17.65 16.64 4.91
CA ILE A 443 16.20 16.66 5.20
C ILE A 443 15.92 17.11 6.64
N ARG A 444 16.71 16.62 7.61
CA ARG A 444 16.59 17.05 9.02
C ARG A 444 16.77 18.56 9.17
N ASP A 445 17.81 19.12 8.57
CA ASP A 445 18.12 20.55 8.67
C ASP A 445 17.01 21.42 8.06
N LEU A 446 16.36 20.95 6.98
CA LEU A 446 15.17 21.60 6.44
C LEU A 446 14.02 21.61 7.44
N VAL A 447 13.72 20.47 8.07
CA VAL A 447 12.63 20.38 9.05
C VAL A 447 12.91 21.29 10.25
N ILE A 448 14.16 21.33 10.75
CA ILE A 448 14.60 22.26 11.80
C ILE A 448 14.37 23.71 11.38
N LYS A 449 14.73 24.07 10.14
CA LYS A 449 14.53 25.41 9.60
C LYS A 449 13.04 25.77 9.55
N PHE A 450 12.20 24.89 8.99
CA PHE A 450 10.78 25.16 8.80
C PHE A 450 10.05 25.31 10.14
N THR A 451 10.30 24.45 11.10
CA THR A 451 9.52 24.43 12.35
C THR A 451 10.19 25.24 13.46
N GLY A 452 11.50 25.05 13.66
CA GLY A 452 12.25 25.71 14.71
C GLY A 452 12.59 27.16 14.41
N LYS A 453 13.00 27.48 13.18
CA LYS A 453 13.41 28.84 12.81
C LYS A 453 12.26 29.69 12.26
N TRP A 454 11.44 29.12 11.36
CA TRP A 454 10.33 29.86 10.73
C TRP A 454 9.02 29.77 11.52
N GLY A 455 8.89 28.82 12.45
CA GLY A 455 7.75 28.73 13.36
C GLY A 455 6.51 28.04 12.78
N TYR A 456 6.61 27.32 11.67
CA TYR A 456 5.47 26.57 11.13
C TYR A 456 4.97 25.49 12.11
N ASP A 457 3.66 25.30 12.17
CA ASP A 457 2.97 24.41 13.11
C ASP A 457 2.95 22.94 12.68
N GLY A 458 3.47 22.64 11.49
CA GLY A 458 3.38 21.31 10.89
C GLY A 458 3.80 21.34 9.44
N LEU A 459 3.74 20.17 8.80
CA LEU A 459 4.20 19.98 7.44
C LEU A 459 3.15 19.24 6.62
N TYR A 460 2.97 19.67 5.37
CA TYR A 460 2.20 18.94 4.36
C TYR A 460 3.22 18.40 3.34
N THR A 461 3.42 17.09 3.36
CA THR A 461 4.37 16.39 2.50
C THR A 461 3.64 15.88 1.27
N ASP A 462 4.08 16.26 0.09
CA ASP A 462 3.42 15.87 -1.16
C ASP A 462 4.39 15.42 -2.25
N THR A 463 3.76 14.82 -3.24
CA THR A 463 4.13 14.39 -4.59
C THR A 463 4.22 12.88 -4.77
N ARG A 464 4.08 12.47 -6.03
CA ARG A 464 4.15 11.07 -6.46
C ARG A 464 5.47 10.39 -6.11
N GLY A 465 6.57 11.15 -6.12
CA GLY A 465 7.90 10.63 -5.81
C GLY A 465 8.13 10.33 -4.33
N LEU A 466 7.09 10.40 -3.48
CA LEU A 466 7.07 9.89 -2.12
C LEU A 466 6.77 8.38 -2.04
N ALA A 467 6.16 7.81 -3.09
CA ALA A 467 5.74 6.42 -3.09
C ALA A 467 6.92 5.45 -3.15
N ALA A 468 7.95 5.77 -3.94
CA ALA A 468 9.17 4.99 -4.09
C ALA A 468 10.30 5.85 -4.67
N VAL A 469 11.53 5.38 -4.44
CA VAL A 469 12.79 5.90 -5.01
C VAL A 469 13.44 4.76 -5.80
N PRO A 470 14.01 5.00 -7.00
CA PRO A 470 14.61 3.95 -7.83
C PRO A 470 15.93 3.44 -7.22
N PRO A 471 16.40 2.24 -7.67
CA PRO A 471 17.69 1.71 -7.25
C PRO A 471 18.84 2.70 -7.47
N CYS A 472 19.81 2.70 -6.56
CA CYS A 472 20.90 3.68 -6.53
C CYS A 472 22.25 2.99 -6.68
N PHE A 473 23.00 3.37 -7.71
CA PHE A 473 24.34 2.87 -8.03
C PHE A 473 25.45 3.86 -7.66
N ASN A 474 25.11 4.92 -6.92
CA ASN A 474 26.09 5.92 -6.49
C ASN A 474 27.09 5.29 -5.50
N MET A 475 28.35 5.15 -5.93
CA MET A 475 29.40 4.51 -5.14
C MET A 475 29.72 5.27 -3.84
N ALA A 476 29.47 6.58 -3.78
CA ALA A 476 29.70 7.40 -2.59
C ALA A 476 28.79 7.00 -1.40
N HIS A 477 27.65 6.33 -1.69
CA HIS A 477 26.70 5.94 -0.66
C HIS A 477 27.05 4.59 0.00
N HIS A 478 27.98 3.82 -0.57
CA HIS A 478 28.42 2.53 -0.04
C HIS A 478 27.26 1.55 0.25
N HIS A 479 26.27 1.50 -0.65
CA HIS A 479 25.12 0.61 -0.50
C HIS A 479 25.54 -0.86 -0.44
N LYS A 480 24.85 -1.66 0.39
CA LYS A 480 24.97 -3.12 0.36
C LYS A 480 24.38 -3.71 -0.91
N SER A 481 23.30 -3.09 -1.40
CA SER A 481 22.75 -3.32 -2.72
C SER A 481 22.06 -2.05 -3.23
N PRO A 482 21.92 -1.86 -4.55
CA PRO A 482 21.26 -0.67 -5.09
C PRO A 482 19.84 -0.45 -4.57
N LEU A 483 19.15 -1.52 -4.17
CA LEU A 483 17.80 -1.48 -3.62
C LEU A 483 17.69 -0.81 -2.24
N GLU A 484 18.78 -0.55 -1.51
CA GLU A 484 18.68 0.16 -0.22
C GLU A 484 17.99 1.52 -0.38
N SER A 485 18.23 2.23 -1.48
CA SER A 485 17.53 3.48 -1.83
C SER A 485 16.00 3.32 -1.94
N PHE A 486 15.50 2.20 -2.45
CA PHE A 486 14.07 1.88 -2.49
C PHE A 486 13.54 1.44 -1.12
N GLN A 487 14.31 0.59 -0.43
CA GLN A 487 13.91 -0.03 0.83
C GLN A 487 13.94 0.93 2.03
N GLU A 488 14.76 1.97 1.98
CA GLU A 488 14.94 2.94 3.06
C GLU A 488 14.11 4.22 2.89
N VAL A 489 13.21 4.31 1.91
CA VAL A 489 12.21 5.41 1.82
C VAL A 489 11.58 5.73 3.18
N PRO A 490 11.19 4.76 4.03
CA PRO A 490 10.69 5.01 5.38
C PRO A 490 11.61 5.83 6.29
N GLN A 491 12.94 5.78 6.12
CA GLN A 491 13.88 6.55 6.95
C GLN A 491 13.72 8.05 6.77
N ALA A 492 13.42 8.51 5.56
CA ALA A 492 13.20 9.93 5.33
C ALA A 492 11.91 10.39 6.03
N PHE A 493 10.84 9.60 5.96
CA PHE A 493 9.62 9.89 6.72
C PHE A 493 9.88 9.89 8.23
N LYS A 494 10.64 8.91 8.72
CA LYS A 494 11.08 8.86 10.13
C LYS A 494 11.84 10.11 10.54
N VAL A 495 12.81 10.56 9.74
CA VAL A 495 13.57 11.79 10.01
C VAL A 495 12.66 13.00 10.07
N VAL A 496 11.71 13.13 9.13
CA VAL A 496 10.75 14.24 9.15
C VAL A 496 9.91 14.20 10.43
N TYR A 497 9.31 13.05 10.74
CA TYR A 497 8.47 12.86 11.92
C TYR A 497 9.22 13.14 13.23
N GLU A 498 10.33 12.44 13.48
CA GLU A 498 11.07 12.55 14.73
C GLU A 498 11.61 13.98 14.93
N THR A 499 12.09 14.60 13.87
CA THR A 499 12.56 15.99 13.94
C THR A 499 11.40 16.94 14.22
N LEU A 500 10.27 16.79 13.54
CA LEU A 500 9.07 17.59 13.77
C LEU A 500 8.60 17.49 15.22
N GLN A 501 8.49 16.27 15.76
CA GLN A 501 8.04 16.02 17.13
C GLN A 501 9.03 16.52 18.20
N ASN A 502 10.33 16.54 17.90
CA ASN A 502 11.34 17.07 18.81
C ASN A 502 11.25 18.60 18.99
N TYR A 503 10.85 19.32 17.94
CA TYR A 503 10.72 20.79 17.98
C TYR A 503 9.34 21.24 18.44
N ASN A 504 8.29 20.56 17.99
CA ASN A 504 6.92 20.89 18.36
C ASN A 504 6.08 19.60 18.47
N LYS A 505 5.81 19.19 19.71
CA LYS A 505 4.98 17.99 19.98
C LYS A 505 3.53 18.11 19.51
N ASN A 506 3.05 19.34 19.27
CA ASN A 506 1.72 19.59 18.74
C ASN A 506 1.71 19.68 17.22
N ALA A 507 2.89 19.61 16.58
CA ALA A 507 2.98 19.62 15.14
C ALA A 507 2.59 18.28 14.54
N PHE A 508 1.97 18.32 13.37
CA PHE A 508 1.59 17.13 12.63
C PHE A 508 2.15 17.17 11.21
N GLN A 509 2.38 15.99 10.68
CA GLN A 509 2.73 15.76 9.29
C GLN A 509 1.51 15.13 8.61
N GLU A 510 1.01 15.84 7.60
CA GLU A 510 0.06 15.30 6.63
C GLU A 510 0.82 14.82 5.40
N VAL A 511 0.42 13.67 4.86
CA VAL A 511 1.02 13.07 3.67
C VAL A 511 -0.02 12.90 2.58
N CYS A 512 0.29 13.42 1.40
CA CYS A 512 -0.37 13.13 0.14
C CYS A 512 0.63 12.50 -0.83
N ILE A 513 0.20 11.51 -1.59
CA ILE A 513 1.05 10.80 -2.57
C ILE A 513 0.44 10.84 -3.97
N CYS A 514 -0.34 11.89 -4.26
CA CYS A 514 -0.94 12.18 -5.56
C CYS A 514 -1.61 10.98 -6.23
N ALA A 515 -2.81 10.60 -5.81
CA ALA A 515 -3.65 9.58 -6.44
C ALA A 515 -3.12 8.14 -6.45
N THR A 516 -2.18 7.84 -5.56
CA THR A 516 -1.61 6.49 -5.38
C THR A 516 -1.89 5.94 -3.98
N ALA A 517 -1.65 4.63 -3.78
CA ALA A 517 -1.88 3.96 -2.50
C ALA A 517 -0.73 4.20 -1.52
N HIS A 518 -1.04 4.44 -0.25
CA HIS A 518 -0.03 4.71 0.78
C HIS A 518 0.75 3.46 1.14
N SER A 519 2.05 3.62 1.36
CA SER A 519 2.91 2.51 1.75
C SER A 519 2.83 2.30 3.27
N PRO A 520 2.53 1.08 3.75
CA PRO A 520 2.45 0.80 5.18
C PRO A 520 3.78 0.95 5.91
N TYR A 521 4.89 0.98 5.18
CA TYR A 521 6.22 1.22 5.71
C TYR A 521 6.46 2.69 6.08
N ASN A 522 5.73 3.62 5.48
CA ASN A 522 5.82 5.06 5.78
C ASN A 522 4.80 5.48 6.86
N MET A 523 3.69 4.74 7.00
CA MET A 523 2.59 4.97 7.94
C MET A 523 2.95 5.12 9.43
N PRO A 524 4.08 4.59 9.97
CA PRO A 524 4.49 4.89 11.34
C PRO A 524 4.86 6.36 11.59
N TYR A 525 5.08 7.14 10.53
CA TYR A 525 5.79 8.41 10.58
C TYR A 525 4.96 9.59 10.04
N TYR A 526 3.64 9.49 10.00
CA TYR A 526 2.77 10.63 9.74
C TYR A 526 1.44 10.49 10.45
N GLN A 527 0.82 11.64 10.76
CA GLN A 527 -0.36 11.72 11.61
C GLN A 527 -1.66 11.90 10.81
N ILE A 528 -1.57 12.26 9.53
CA ILE A 528 -2.73 12.42 8.64
C ILE A 528 -2.38 11.80 7.29
N ALA A 529 -3.23 10.89 6.81
CA ALA A 529 -3.21 10.42 5.43
C ALA A 529 -4.24 11.23 4.62
N SER A 530 -3.87 11.77 3.48
CA SER A 530 -4.83 12.32 2.53
C SER A 530 -5.42 11.20 1.67
N SER A 531 -6.70 11.29 1.31
CA SER A 531 -7.31 10.45 0.24
C SER A 531 -6.62 10.65 -1.13
N SER A 532 -5.71 11.61 -1.22
CA SER A 532 -4.67 11.82 -2.23
C SER A 532 -5.23 11.95 -3.64
N ASP A 533 -5.56 13.17 -4.08
CA ASP A 533 -6.05 13.50 -5.43
C ASP A 533 -7.01 12.46 -6.06
N PRO A 534 -8.13 12.12 -5.41
CA PRO A 534 -9.13 11.24 -6.00
C PRO A 534 -9.72 11.87 -7.26
N VAL A 535 -10.03 11.06 -8.27
CA VAL A 535 -10.60 11.56 -9.54
C VAL A 535 -12.12 11.48 -9.61
N ASN A 536 -12.77 10.95 -8.56
CA ASN A 536 -14.22 10.92 -8.39
C ASN A 536 -14.60 10.68 -6.91
N LEU A 537 -15.87 10.94 -6.57
CA LEU A 537 -16.37 10.80 -5.19
C LEU A 537 -16.34 9.36 -4.65
N PHE A 538 -16.35 8.34 -5.51
CA PHE A 538 -16.18 6.96 -5.04
C PHE A 538 -14.77 6.74 -4.50
N GLN A 539 -13.74 7.25 -5.20
CA GLN A 539 -12.36 7.16 -4.72
C GLN A 539 -12.16 7.91 -3.41
N VAL A 540 -12.77 9.09 -3.22
CA VAL A 540 -12.75 9.80 -1.92
C VAL A 540 -13.18 8.86 -0.80
N ARG A 541 -14.41 8.34 -0.87
CA ARG A 541 -15.01 7.53 0.20
C ARG A 541 -14.28 6.21 0.41
N ARG A 542 -13.88 5.54 -0.67
CA ARG A 542 -13.19 4.25 -0.60
C ARG A 542 -11.79 4.39 -0.03
N ARG A 543 -11.03 5.42 -0.41
CA ARG A 543 -9.69 5.65 0.14
C ARG A 543 -9.74 6.07 1.60
N ILE A 544 -10.77 6.80 2.02
CA ILE A 544 -11.03 7.04 3.45
C ILE A 544 -11.25 5.70 4.18
N LYS A 545 -12.08 4.81 3.62
CA LYS A 545 -12.26 3.44 4.18
C LYS A 545 -10.94 2.67 4.25
N VAL A 546 -10.08 2.74 3.23
CA VAL A 546 -8.74 2.09 3.21
C VAL A 546 -7.86 2.59 4.34
N GLU A 547 -7.69 3.90 4.47
CA GLU A 547 -6.81 4.47 5.50
C GLU A 547 -7.36 4.21 6.91
N LYS A 548 -8.68 4.30 7.11
CA LYS A 548 -9.34 3.90 8.37
C LYS A 548 -9.20 2.40 8.68
N ALA A 549 -9.11 1.54 7.68
CA ALA A 549 -8.90 0.10 7.90
C ALA A 549 -7.50 -0.19 8.43
N ILE A 550 -6.46 0.31 7.76
CA ILE A 550 -5.06 -0.04 8.06
C ILE A 550 -4.49 0.75 9.24
N HIS A 551 -4.76 2.05 9.30
CA HIS A 551 -4.41 2.87 10.46
C HIS A 551 -5.33 2.55 11.62
N GLY A 552 -6.64 2.52 11.43
CA GLY A 552 -7.60 2.24 12.50
C GLY A 552 -8.79 3.18 12.42
N PRO A 553 -9.91 2.79 13.03
CA PRO A 553 -11.22 3.37 12.72
C PRO A 553 -11.35 4.84 13.12
N THR A 554 -10.44 5.36 13.96
CA THR A 554 -10.46 6.76 14.43
C THR A 554 -9.33 7.61 13.84
N PHE A 555 -8.37 7.03 13.11
CA PHE A 555 -7.25 7.78 12.53
C PHE A 555 -7.73 8.92 11.61
N CYS A 556 -7.08 10.07 11.64
CA CYS A 556 -7.47 11.21 10.81
C CYS A 556 -7.11 10.98 9.34
N VAL A 557 -8.11 11.10 8.47
CA VAL A 557 -7.93 10.99 7.02
C VAL A 557 -8.49 12.25 6.37
N GLY A 558 -7.66 12.95 5.60
CA GLY A 558 -8.08 14.11 4.82
C GLY A 558 -8.95 13.70 3.63
N ASP A 559 -10.04 14.42 3.39
CA ASP A 559 -10.96 14.18 2.28
C ASP A 559 -10.39 14.49 0.89
N CYS A 560 -9.26 15.21 0.83
CA CYS A 560 -8.66 15.76 -0.39
C CYS A 560 -9.53 16.83 -1.07
N TYR A 561 -9.93 17.79 -0.24
CA TYR A 561 -10.40 19.14 -0.54
C TYR A 561 -11.82 19.27 -1.07
N GLN A 562 -12.58 20.12 -0.36
CA GLN A 562 -13.82 20.71 -0.81
C GLN A 562 -13.49 21.95 -1.65
N VAL A 563 -13.87 21.93 -2.93
CA VAL A 563 -13.55 23.00 -3.90
C VAL A 563 -14.76 23.26 -4.78
N PRO A 564 -15.15 24.53 -5.02
CA PRO A 564 -16.17 24.84 -5.99
C PRO A 564 -15.75 24.43 -7.39
N LYS A 565 -16.72 23.93 -8.14
CA LYS A 565 -16.52 23.38 -9.49
C LYS A 565 -15.88 24.37 -10.47
N ASP A 566 -16.19 25.65 -10.31
CA ASP A 566 -15.76 26.75 -11.17
C ASP A 566 -14.49 27.46 -10.70
N GLU A 567 -13.89 27.02 -9.58
CA GLU A 567 -12.67 27.63 -9.05
C GLU A 567 -11.38 26.87 -9.38
N TRP A 568 -11.47 25.62 -9.84
CA TRP A 568 -10.29 24.80 -10.08
C TRP A 568 -10.42 23.88 -11.28
N ASP A 569 -9.49 24.05 -12.22
CA ASP A 569 -9.40 23.24 -13.46
C ASP A 569 -8.39 22.07 -13.34
N GLY A 570 -7.72 21.94 -12.19
CA GLY A 570 -6.76 20.86 -11.93
C GLY A 570 -7.42 19.59 -11.36
N TYR A 571 -6.60 18.73 -10.74
CA TYR A 571 -7.10 17.49 -10.14
C TYR A 571 -7.73 17.75 -8.77
N SER A 572 -9.05 17.86 -8.74
CA SER A 572 -9.88 17.76 -7.54
C SER A 572 -11.26 17.24 -7.91
N VAL A 573 -11.98 16.69 -6.95
CA VAL A 573 -13.41 16.41 -7.09
C VAL A 573 -14.21 17.64 -6.70
N ASP A 574 -15.38 17.82 -7.32
CA ASP A 574 -16.34 18.85 -6.89
C ASP A 574 -16.67 18.68 -5.39
N GLN A 575 -16.91 19.79 -4.70
CA GLN A 575 -17.31 19.81 -3.29
C GLN A 575 -18.48 18.83 -3.00
N ALA A 576 -18.31 18.03 -1.95
CA ALA A 576 -19.29 17.07 -1.45
C ALA A 576 -19.07 16.84 0.05
N PHE A 577 -19.40 17.84 0.87
CA PHE A 577 -19.23 17.81 2.32
C PHE A 577 -19.87 16.58 2.97
N GLU A 578 -21.01 16.12 2.45
CA GLU A 578 -21.70 14.91 2.93
C GLU A 578 -20.88 13.64 2.71
N SER A 579 -20.17 13.54 1.57
CA SER A 579 -19.30 12.39 1.29
C SER A 579 -18.09 12.37 2.23
N ALA A 580 -17.46 13.52 2.45
CA ALA A 580 -16.34 13.65 3.39
C ALA A 580 -16.78 13.39 4.84
N MET A 581 -17.78 14.14 5.32
CA MET A 581 -18.25 14.03 6.71
C MET A 581 -18.91 12.68 7.01
N GLY A 582 -19.70 12.15 6.08
CA GLY A 582 -20.42 10.89 6.24
C GLY A 582 -19.51 9.66 6.34
N THR A 583 -18.28 9.77 5.81
CA THR A 583 -17.24 8.73 5.95
C THR A 583 -16.29 9.00 7.11
N GLY A 584 -16.48 10.09 7.85
CA GLY A 584 -15.63 10.45 8.99
C GLY A 584 -14.24 10.93 8.57
N ALA A 585 -14.13 11.63 7.44
CA ALA A 585 -12.92 12.33 7.05
C ALA A 585 -12.82 13.73 7.68
N GLN A 586 -11.59 14.21 7.80
CA GLN A 586 -11.29 15.62 8.02
C GLN A 586 -11.71 16.42 6.79
N VAL A 587 -12.47 17.48 7.02
CA VAL A 587 -12.89 18.40 5.97
C VAL A 587 -11.76 19.40 5.70
N THR A 588 -11.30 19.42 4.45
CA THR A 588 -10.22 20.31 4.00
C THR A 588 -10.72 21.14 2.82
N THR A 589 -10.12 22.29 2.51
CA THR A 589 -10.55 23.12 1.38
C THR A 589 -9.41 23.98 0.84
N PHE A 590 -9.48 24.41 -0.42
CA PHE A 590 -8.52 25.35 -1.01
C PHE A 590 -9.14 26.43 -1.91
N TYR A 591 -10.39 26.82 -1.69
CA TYR A 591 -11.06 27.80 -2.54
C TYR A 591 -10.27 29.12 -2.69
N LYS A 592 -10.47 29.81 -3.81
CA LYS A 592 -9.82 31.09 -4.12
C LYS A 592 -10.66 32.29 -3.67
N ASP A 593 -11.93 32.33 -4.03
CA ASP A 593 -12.84 33.46 -3.79
C ASP A 593 -14.29 33.02 -3.94
N LEU A 594 -14.94 32.65 -2.82
CA LEU A 594 -16.31 32.14 -2.84
C LEU A 594 -17.30 33.24 -3.21
N ASP A 595 -18.20 32.96 -4.15
CA ASP A 595 -19.37 33.79 -4.36
C ASP A 595 -20.37 33.68 -3.17
N SER A 596 -21.39 34.55 -3.14
CA SER A 596 -22.35 34.56 -2.04
C SER A 596 -23.21 33.29 -1.90
N ALA A 597 -23.33 32.47 -2.95
CA ALA A 597 -24.03 31.19 -2.89
C ALA A 597 -23.10 30.08 -2.39
N GLN A 598 -21.85 30.06 -2.85
CA GLN A 598 -20.82 29.15 -2.41
C GLN A 598 -20.47 29.38 -0.93
N LEU A 599 -20.26 30.63 -0.51
CA LEU A 599 -19.95 31.00 0.88
C LEU A 599 -20.99 30.44 1.86
N LYS A 600 -22.28 30.52 1.53
CA LYS A 600 -23.37 29.95 2.34
C LYS A 600 -23.23 28.45 2.57
N GLU A 601 -22.65 27.72 1.62
CA GLU A 601 -22.45 26.28 1.75
C GLU A 601 -21.32 25.97 2.75
N TRP A 602 -20.23 26.75 2.73
CA TRP A 602 -19.17 26.63 3.75
C TRP A 602 -19.65 27.08 5.13
N GLU A 603 -20.35 28.21 5.22
CA GLU A 603 -20.96 28.72 6.47
C GLU A 603 -21.96 27.72 7.08
N LYS A 604 -22.59 26.89 6.26
CA LYS A 604 -23.47 25.81 6.70
C LYS A 604 -22.68 24.59 7.18
N TRP A 605 -21.68 24.13 6.42
CA TRP A 605 -21.04 22.84 6.69
C TRP A 605 -19.92 22.88 7.71
N ILE A 606 -19.10 23.94 7.75
CA ILE A 606 -17.96 23.99 8.69
C ILE A 606 -18.44 24.00 10.16
N PRO A 607 -19.45 24.79 10.56
CA PRO A 607 -19.98 24.71 11.93
C PRO A 607 -20.61 23.35 12.23
N LYS A 608 -21.26 22.72 11.24
CA LYS A 608 -21.85 21.39 11.38
C LYS A 608 -20.77 20.31 11.55
N TYR A 609 -19.68 20.37 10.80
CA TYR A 609 -18.50 19.53 10.97
C TYR A 609 -17.98 19.60 12.40
N ARG A 610 -17.76 20.81 12.93
CA ARG A 610 -17.30 21.02 14.30
C ARG A 610 -18.28 20.50 15.35
N LYS A 611 -19.58 20.68 15.16
CA LYS A 611 -20.60 20.18 16.09
C LYS A 611 -20.65 18.65 16.10
N MET A 612 -20.52 18.04 14.93
CA MET A 612 -20.68 16.60 14.77
C MET A 612 -19.40 15.82 15.10
N GLU A 613 -18.19 16.36 14.85
CA GLU A 613 -16.89 15.72 15.10
C GLU A 613 -16.82 14.26 14.61
N LEU A 614 -17.39 13.98 13.43
CA LEU A 614 -17.38 12.63 12.86
C LEU A 614 -15.98 12.18 12.43
N SER A 615 -15.06 13.13 12.18
CA SER A 615 -13.71 12.83 11.73
C SER A 615 -12.87 12.04 12.75
N SER A 616 -13.12 12.26 14.04
CA SER A 616 -12.51 11.54 15.16
C SER A 616 -13.36 10.38 15.70
N ALA A 617 -14.53 10.14 15.11
CA ALA A 617 -15.42 9.07 15.51
C ALA A 617 -14.99 7.73 14.89
N GLU A 618 -15.56 6.63 15.39
CA GLU A 618 -15.16 5.28 15.00
C GLU A 618 -15.83 4.87 13.68
N TYR A 619 -15.04 4.61 12.64
CA TYR A 619 -15.52 3.99 11.41
C TYR A 619 -15.87 2.51 11.65
N LEU A 620 -17.06 2.08 11.23
CA LEU A 620 -17.52 0.70 11.38
C LEU A 620 -17.64 0.00 10.02
N ASN A 621 -17.05 -1.19 9.91
CA ASN A 621 -17.15 -2.04 8.73
C ASN A 621 -18.43 -2.90 8.77
N LEU A 622 -19.59 -2.28 8.48
CA LEU A 622 -20.89 -2.97 8.48
C LEU A 622 -21.40 -3.34 7.09
N TYR A 623 -20.89 -2.69 6.04
CA TYR A 623 -21.34 -2.83 4.67
C TYR A 623 -20.17 -3.04 3.72
N ASP A 624 -20.40 -3.91 2.74
CA ASP A 624 -19.48 -4.23 1.66
C ASP A 624 -19.61 -3.22 0.51
N ILE A 625 -18.52 -2.55 0.14
CA ILE A 625 -18.55 -1.52 -0.91
C ILE A 625 -18.86 -2.07 -2.31
N ALA A 626 -18.63 -3.35 -2.57
CA ALA A 626 -18.89 -4.00 -3.85
C ALA A 626 -20.35 -4.46 -3.95
N PHE A 627 -20.86 -5.11 -2.90
CA PHE A 627 -22.11 -5.87 -2.97
C PHE A 627 -23.32 -5.21 -2.31
N ASP A 628 -23.13 -4.36 -1.30
CA ASP A 628 -24.22 -3.60 -0.70
C ASP A 628 -24.49 -2.34 -1.50
N LYS A 629 -25.75 -2.18 -1.96
CA LYS A 629 -26.18 -1.07 -2.80
C LYS A 629 -27.45 -0.39 -2.23
N PRO A 630 -27.48 0.96 -2.18
CA PRO A 630 -26.41 1.90 -2.52
C PRO A 630 -25.17 1.76 -1.62
N GLU A 631 -24.02 2.34 -2.01
CA GLU A 631 -22.79 2.33 -1.20
C GLU A 631 -23.05 3.07 0.13
N ILE A 632 -22.83 2.39 1.27
CA ILE A 632 -23.14 2.91 2.62
C ILE A 632 -21.88 2.87 3.49
N HIS A 633 -21.70 3.92 4.29
CA HIS A 633 -20.64 4.04 5.28
C HIS A 633 -21.24 4.36 6.66
N VAL A 634 -20.63 3.85 7.71
CA VAL A 634 -21.11 4.03 9.08
C VAL A 634 -20.00 4.55 9.97
N VAL A 635 -20.30 5.64 10.66
CA VAL A 635 -19.43 6.27 11.65
C VAL A 635 -20.18 6.35 12.97
N LYS A 636 -19.62 5.76 14.02
CA LYS A 636 -20.19 5.70 15.37
C LYS A 636 -19.55 6.77 16.26
N LYS A 637 -20.38 7.71 16.74
CA LYS A 637 -19.99 8.69 17.77
C LYS A 637 -20.73 8.42 19.08
N GLY A 638 -20.00 8.34 20.18
CA GLY A 638 -20.54 8.03 21.51
C GLY A 638 -20.51 6.53 21.84
N SER A 639 -20.89 6.20 23.07
CA SER A 639 -20.92 4.83 23.61
C SER A 639 -22.06 4.00 23.03
#